data_AF-A0A5N7SDH3-F1
#
_entry.id   AF-A0A5N7SDH3-F1
#
_cell.length_a   1.000
_cell.length_b   1.000
_cell.length_c   1.000
_cell.angle_alpha   90.00
_cell.angle_beta   90.00
_cell.angle_gamma   90.00
#
_symmetry.space_group_name_H-M   'P 1'
#
loop_
_entity.id
_entity.type
_entity.pdbx_description
1 polymer ?
#
loop_
_entity_poly.entity_id
_entity_poly.type
_entity_poly.pdbx_seq_one_letter_code
_entity_poly.pdbx_strand_id
1 'polypeptide(L)'
;MEVGDVHGLWQLFSKACGSTLSDNHLRRIRDPVGKRQGCPITGTCHALACPKWGPCNWTAQGGAETNQRLCLLRGPRWHGISCSMATWLHAGHERRRSHRGAGRTIWRNGGVRDCCIIRRGAWRRTAPFESGCEHPGGLHGPTHDDSLDASGKGAAMIHLRTKSVRALALSALGAFAFSLHGQPITGNPTAYTYSRTFNVSEAEAKYRSMKSISAAALEARIQTSEPDTFGGLYVEHRPEFKIVVLFTKKPRETLAKYTQDPVFTGRTSAQSLEMLLATQVEAEAQLLVKNVGFESGVDIKQSIVTFYVKDEAAARRALRPLLGAVDFVAIKQVKGFTVTTAISGGHKLTGTAFNCTTGFNVFDADRELGVLTAGHCDNALTYQGIAAPLVFQSEQNEGDYDVQWHREPSRGPRQAQKNEITLINGPSQTLEITSTLSSSSMHVGDVICKSGIHGHYACGTIEDMNSRSNHNGAIGRYIRARNLSPGPLSVEGDSGGPVFSHNAAVGVIHGRGGEDTGFENDLFYMPIERVSVLGVSVLTEAFKITGIADRTENYFRPFSVPVAYKGVPKFPIELTLERPVCPSGPCEPATEVLPDKMPSPLNYTWTCFYPIVLYPPPVIPPPPLTWRERVTLKDASGITADPVEYNLHCSGCPDCP
;
A
#
# COMPACT_ATOMS: atom_id res chain seq x y z
N MET A 1 -9.03 -34.90 -54.58
CA MET A 1 -7.66 -34.88 -54.01
C MET A 1 -7.78 -34.74 -52.49
N GLU A 2 -8.30 -35.71 -51.71
CA GLU A 2 -8.16 -37.20 -51.72
C GLU A 2 -6.76 -37.68 -51.31
N VAL A 3 -6.54 -38.70 -50.46
CA VAL A 3 -7.39 -39.68 -49.69
C VAL A 3 -6.83 -39.76 -48.24
N GLY A 4 -7.59 -39.86 -47.12
CA GLY A 4 -8.18 -41.08 -46.47
C GLY A 4 -7.12 -41.94 -45.72
N ASP A 5 -7.38 -42.75 -44.68
CA ASP A 5 -8.58 -43.19 -43.92
C ASP A 5 -8.15 -43.41 -42.43
N VAL A 6 -8.93 -43.17 -41.35
CA VAL A 6 -10.21 -43.74 -40.83
C VAL A 6 -10.07 -45.10 -40.10
N HIS A 7 -10.54 -45.13 -38.82
CA HIS A 7 -11.05 -46.23 -37.93
C HIS A 7 -10.57 -46.03 -36.47
N GLY A 8 -11.27 -46.47 -35.41
CA GLY A 8 -12.61 -47.09 -35.31
C GLY A 8 -12.85 -47.74 -33.93
N LEU A 9 -13.97 -47.40 -33.26
CA LEU A 9 -14.42 -47.90 -31.93
C LEU A 9 -14.50 -49.43 -31.77
N TRP A 10 -14.48 -49.95 -30.52
CA TRP A 10 -15.45 -50.95 -30.00
C TRP A 10 -15.44 -51.05 -28.45
N GLN A 11 -16.38 -51.79 -27.83
CA GLN A 11 -16.71 -51.71 -26.39
C GLN A 11 -17.31 -53.04 -25.81
N LEU A 12 -17.32 -53.19 -24.47
CA LEU A 12 -18.23 -53.99 -23.60
C LEU A 12 -17.93 -55.46 -23.14
N PHE A 13 -18.00 -55.61 -21.80
CA PHE A 13 -18.56 -56.68 -20.94
C PHE A 13 -18.09 -58.16 -20.91
N SER A 14 -17.76 -58.64 -19.69
CA SER A 14 -18.60 -59.62 -18.97
C SER A 14 -18.35 -59.70 -17.44
N LYS A 15 -19.45 -59.73 -16.66
CA LYS A 15 -19.82 -60.45 -15.40
C LYS A 15 -18.76 -60.98 -14.40
N ALA A 16 -19.03 -61.17 -13.09
CA ALA A 16 -20.07 -60.76 -12.09
C ALA A 16 -19.60 -61.34 -10.70
N CYS A 17 -20.24 -61.28 -9.51
CA CYS A 17 -21.56 -60.88 -8.95
C CYS A 17 -21.30 -60.07 -7.63
N GLY A 18 -22.24 -59.73 -6.72
CA GLY A 18 -23.70 -59.85 -6.62
C GLY A 18 -24.24 -58.89 -5.52
N SER A 19 -25.46 -58.34 -5.64
CA SER A 19 -26.70 -58.71 -4.89
C SER A 19 -26.63 -58.52 -3.35
N THR A 20 -27.54 -57.82 -2.64
CA THR A 20 -28.98 -57.46 -2.83
C THR A 20 -29.26 -56.01 -2.33
N LEU A 21 -30.23 -55.22 -2.82
CA LEU A 21 -31.70 -55.19 -2.52
C LEU A 21 -32.03 -55.31 -1.01
N SER A 22 -32.96 -54.55 -0.41
CA SER A 22 -33.73 -53.33 -0.78
C SER A 22 -34.21 -52.64 0.55
N ASP A 23 -35.20 -51.73 0.72
CA ASP A 23 -36.31 -51.19 -0.10
C ASP A 23 -36.81 -49.82 0.45
N ASN A 24 -37.96 -49.28 -0.01
CA ASN A 24 -38.48 -47.94 0.36
C ASN A 24 -40.01 -47.91 0.62
N HIS A 25 -40.51 -47.24 1.66
CA HIS A 25 -41.98 -47.07 1.88
C HIS A 25 -42.38 -45.78 2.63
N LEU A 26 -43.61 -45.31 2.40
CA LEU A 26 -44.08 -43.95 2.70
C LEU A 26 -45.39 -43.90 3.53
N ARG A 27 -45.59 -42.77 4.26
CA ARG A 27 -46.88 -42.25 4.83
C ARG A 27 -47.44 -43.00 6.07
N ARG A 28 -48.19 -42.39 7.02
CA ARG A 28 -48.84 -41.04 7.13
C ARG A 28 -49.20 -40.66 8.59
N ILE A 29 -49.05 -39.37 8.95
CA ILE A 29 -49.87 -38.51 9.87
C ILE A 29 -50.17 -38.97 11.33
N ARG A 30 -49.76 -38.15 12.33
CA ARG A 30 -50.64 -37.45 13.32
C ARG A 30 -49.88 -36.50 14.26
N ASP A 31 -50.26 -35.22 14.29
CA ASP A 31 -49.96 -34.25 15.38
C ASP A 31 -51.00 -34.39 16.53
N PRO A 32 -50.70 -34.02 17.80
CA PRO A 32 -50.88 -32.62 18.23
C PRO A 32 -49.97 -32.06 19.36
N VAL A 33 -49.68 -30.74 19.28
CA VAL A 33 -49.61 -29.72 20.36
C VAL A 33 -49.05 -30.10 21.75
N GLY A 34 -47.93 -29.47 22.17
CA GLY A 34 -47.44 -29.48 23.57
C GLY A 34 -46.45 -28.35 23.91
N LYS A 35 -46.57 -27.73 25.10
CA LYS A 35 -45.78 -26.54 25.53
C LYS A 35 -44.57 -26.88 26.41
N ARG A 36 -43.49 -26.07 26.25
CA ARG A 36 -42.54 -25.53 27.26
C ARG A 36 -41.81 -26.46 28.28
N GLN A 37 -40.52 -26.12 28.43
CA GLN A 37 -39.68 -26.19 29.65
C GLN A 37 -39.26 -27.57 30.22
N GLY A 38 -37.94 -27.72 30.40
CA GLY A 38 -37.27 -28.82 31.11
C GLY A 38 -35.75 -28.63 31.03
N CYS A 39 -35.03 -28.82 32.13
CA CYS A 39 -33.56 -28.67 32.21
C CYS A 39 -32.89 -30.02 32.60
N PRO A 40 -31.62 -30.10 33.03
CA PRO A 40 -30.57 -30.76 32.26
C PRO A 40 -30.15 -32.15 32.77
N ILE A 41 -29.36 -32.87 31.97
CA ILE A 41 -28.65 -34.12 32.30
C ILE A 41 -27.24 -33.98 31.69
N THR A 42 -26.18 -33.61 32.41
CA THR A 42 -25.34 -34.36 33.39
C THR A 42 -24.61 -35.60 32.84
N GLY A 43 -23.30 -35.42 32.58
CA GLY A 43 -22.24 -36.41 32.86
C GLY A 43 -22.08 -37.62 31.92
N THR A 44 -20.95 -38.33 31.92
CA THR A 44 -19.63 -38.04 32.56
C THR A 44 -18.56 -38.92 31.91
N CYS A 45 -17.30 -38.47 31.84
CA CYS A 45 -16.19 -39.31 31.39
C CYS A 45 -15.78 -40.34 32.47
N HIS A 46 -15.33 -41.53 32.04
CA HIS A 46 -14.77 -42.55 32.94
C HIS A 46 -13.31 -42.26 33.32
N ALA A 47 -12.86 -42.82 34.44
CA ALA A 47 -11.60 -42.50 35.10
C ALA A 47 -10.75 -43.74 35.43
N LEU A 48 -9.48 -43.49 35.80
CA LEU A 48 -8.60 -44.34 36.61
C LEU A 48 -7.91 -43.39 37.62
N ALA A 49 -8.23 -43.41 38.92
CA ALA A 49 -7.82 -44.38 39.96
C ALA A 49 -6.32 -44.23 40.36
N CYS A 50 -5.88 -44.25 41.63
CA CYS A 50 -6.48 -44.32 42.99
C CYS A 50 -5.33 -44.21 44.05
N PRO A 51 -5.50 -44.30 45.40
CA PRO A 51 -6.60 -43.86 46.28
C PRO A 51 -6.16 -43.26 47.67
N LYS A 52 -7.17 -43.01 48.55
CA LYS A 52 -7.20 -43.17 50.04
C LYS A 52 -6.82 -42.02 51.01
N TRP A 53 -7.59 -42.03 52.12
CA TRP A 53 -7.55 -41.28 53.40
C TRP A 53 -8.09 -39.83 53.44
N GLY A 54 -8.97 -39.59 54.42
CA GLY A 54 -9.50 -38.30 54.88
C GLY A 54 -9.49 -38.29 56.44
N PRO A 55 -10.39 -37.58 57.17
CA PRO A 55 -11.64 -36.92 56.74
C PRO A 55 -11.80 -35.45 57.20
N CYS A 56 -13.03 -34.94 57.05
CA CYS A 56 -13.51 -33.56 57.29
C CYS A 56 -13.28 -32.97 58.70
N ASN A 57 -13.26 -31.63 58.78
CA ASN A 57 -14.32 -30.92 59.53
C ASN A 57 -14.58 -29.47 59.06
N TRP A 58 -15.59 -28.81 59.65
CA TRP A 58 -16.25 -27.57 59.18
C TRP A 58 -15.78 -26.24 59.81
N THR A 59 -16.30 -25.15 59.20
CA THR A 59 -16.34 -23.73 59.62
C THR A 59 -15.12 -22.86 59.28
N ALA A 60 -15.23 -21.53 59.07
CA ALA A 60 -16.28 -20.66 58.52
C ALA A 60 -15.69 -19.22 58.47
N GLN A 61 -16.17 -18.35 57.56
CA GLN A 61 -15.68 -16.96 57.39
C GLN A 61 -14.21 -16.88 56.89
N GLY A 62 -13.73 -15.80 56.27
CA GLY A 62 -14.42 -14.53 55.99
C GLY A 62 -13.68 -13.52 55.09
N GLY A 63 -12.68 -13.94 54.31
CA GLY A 63 -12.05 -13.13 53.25
C GLY A 63 -11.09 -12.01 53.69
N ALA A 64 -9.80 -12.15 53.33
CA ALA A 64 -8.88 -11.04 53.09
C ALA A 64 -7.66 -11.45 52.23
N GLU A 65 -7.26 -10.51 51.38
CA GLU A 65 -5.96 -10.19 50.79
C GLU A 65 -4.73 -11.15 50.88
N THR A 66 -4.14 -11.37 49.70
CA THR A 66 -2.69 -11.40 49.36
C THR A 66 -1.64 -12.14 50.20
N ASN A 67 -0.84 -12.93 49.47
CA ASN A 67 0.64 -13.02 49.52
C ASN A 67 1.38 -13.91 50.58
N GLN A 68 2.51 -14.45 50.08
CA GLN A 68 3.77 -14.84 50.76
C GLN A 68 3.95 -16.22 51.47
N ARG A 69 4.91 -16.98 50.88
CA ARG A 69 6.20 -17.50 51.47
C ARG A 69 6.40 -18.97 51.90
N LEU A 70 7.61 -19.45 51.52
CA LEU A 70 8.51 -20.47 52.15
C LEU A 70 7.98 -21.93 52.28
N CYS A 71 8.69 -22.99 51.87
CA CYS A 71 10.05 -23.44 52.24
C CYS A 71 10.64 -24.34 51.12
N LEU A 72 11.92 -24.21 50.70
CA LEU A 72 13.17 -24.67 51.34
C LEU A 72 13.38 -26.19 51.44
N LEU A 73 14.25 -26.75 50.57
CA LEU A 73 15.25 -27.76 50.95
C LEU A 73 16.46 -27.76 50.00
N ARG A 74 17.64 -27.97 50.60
CA ARG A 74 19.02 -28.04 50.03
C ARG A 74 19.12 -29.22 49.03
N GLY A 75 20.02 -29.28 48.03
CA GLY A 75 21.25 -28.55 47.65
C GLY A 75 22.23 -29.59 47.04
N PRO A 76 23.53 -29.32 46.74
CA PRO A 76 24.28 -28.07 46.48
C PRO A 76 24.55 -27.95 44.93
N ARG A 77 25.62 -27.43 44.30
CA ARG A 77 26.80 -26.53 44.55
C ARG A 77 27.11 -25.87 43.17
N TRP A 78 27.24 -24.54 43.02
CA TRP A 78 28.48 -23.73 42.88
C TRP A 78 29.38 -24.06 41.66
N HIS A 79 29.94 -23.10 40.91
CA HIS A 79 29.94 -21.61 40.91
C HIS A 79 30.42 -21.12 39.51
N GLY A 80 30.25 -19.88 39.02
CA GLY A 80 29.61 -18.65 39.51
C GLY A 80 29.39 -17.66 38.32
N ILE A 81 28.46 -16.70 38.41
CA ILE A 81 28.71 -15.25 38.69
C ILE A 81 29.44 -14.54 37.52
N SER A 82 28.93 -13.45 36.92
CA SER A 82 28.14 -12.33 37.47
C SER A 82 27.06 -11.75 36.52
N CYS A 83 26.23 -10.83 37.04
CA CYS A 83 25.36 -9.92 36.28
C CYS A 83 25.52 -8.47 36.77
N SER A 84 25.62 -7.52 35.84
CA SER A 84 25.30 -6.09 36.00
C SER A 84 25.10 -5.49 34.58
N MET A 85 23.92 -4.99 34.19
CA MET A 85 23.23 -3.74 34.58
C MET A 85 23.95 -2.43 34.18
N ALA A 86 23.11 -1.46 33.75
CA ALA A 86 23.33 -0.02 33.59
C ALA A 86 24.13 0.50 32.36
N THR A 87 23.36 0.87 31.34
CA THR A 87 23.34 2.19 30.66
C THR A 87 24.46 3.20 31.02
N TRP A 88 25.17 3.73 30.01
CA TRP A 88 25.84 5.04 30.09
C TRP A 88 25.85 5.79 28.75
N LEU A 89 26.01 7.12 28.82
CA LEU A 89 25.97 8.08 27.70
C LEU A 89 27.34 8.73 27.45
N HIS A 90 27.46 9.44 26.33
CA HIS A 90 28.64 10.15 25.80
C HIS A 90 29.73 10.64 26.78
N ALA A 91 30.96 10.19 26.50
CA ALA A 91 32.16 11.02 26.34
C ALA A 91 33.16 10.25 25.46
N GLY A 92 34.08 10.85 24.68
CA GLY A 92 34.38 12.25 24.40
C GLY A 92 35.83 12.34 23.91
N HIS A 93 36.16 13.21 22.94
CA HIS A 93 37.55 13.34 22.46
C HIS A 93 38.05 14.79 22.52
N GLU A 94 39.27 14.96 23.04
CA GLU A 94 39.82 16.27 23.41
C GLU A 94 40.28 17.11 22.22
N ARG A 95 40.26 18.45 22.41
CA ARG A 95 41.42 19.31 22.10
C ARG A 95 41.41 20.57 22.98
N ARG A 96 42.40 20.71 23.85
CA ARG A 96 42.62 21.91 24.67
C ARG A 96 43.28 23.03 23.83
N ARG A 97 42.75 24.24 23.91
CA ARG A 97 43.57 25.48 23.99
C ARG A 97 42.88 26.44 24.96
N SER A 98 43.68 27.11 25.78
CA SER A 98 43.24 28.10 26.76
C SER A 98 43.59 29.51 26.29
N HIS A 99 42.80 30.50 26.70
CA HIS A 99 43.28 31.85 27.02
C HIS A 99 42.34 32.50 28.04
N ARG A 100 42.84 33.47 28.80
CA ARG A 100 42.11 34.15 29.89
C ARG A 100 41.52 35.48 29.39
N GLY A 101 40.37 35.88 29.95
CA GLY A 101 39.80 37.23 29.78
C GLY A 101 38.69 37.50 30.80
N ALA A 102 38.66 38.70 31.38
CA ALA A 102 37.57 39.16 32.25
C ALA A 102 36.30 39.47 31.43
N GLY A 103 35.08 39.51 31.96
CA GLY A 103 34.66 39.38 33.36
C GLY A 103 33.98 40.67 33.88
N ARG A 104 32.66 40.64 34.08
CA ARG A 104 31.88 41.65 34.83
C ARG A 104 30.51 41.10 35.24
N THR A 105 30.15 41.26 36.52
CA THR A 105 28.83 41.00 37.09
C THR A 105 28.27 42.29 37.67
N ILE A 106 27.03 42.66 37.32
CA ILE A 106 26.26 43.74 37.94
C ILE A 106 24.82 43.24 38.20
N TRP A 107 24.14 43.86 39.16
CA TRP A 107 22.99 43.32 39.90
C TRP A 107 21.59 43.61 39.32
N ARG A 108 20.66 42.74 39.76
CA ARG A 108 19.19 42.86 39.93
C ARG A 108 18.54 44.25 39.77
N ASN A 109 17.30 44.28 39.25
CA ASN A 109 16.08 44.36 40.09
C ASN A 109 14.74 44.36 39.32
N GLY A 110 13.74 43.63 39.84
CA GLY A 110 12.29 43.80 39.57
C GLY A 110 11.75 43.34 38.19
N GLY A 111 10.47 42.97 38.05
CA GLY A 111 9.49 42.65 39.08
C GLY A 111 8.00 42.81 38.68
N VAL A 112 7.23 41.72 38.80
CA VAL A 112 5.74 41.65 38.93
C VAL A 112 4.89 42.12 37.73
N ARG A 113 4.10 41.21 37.13
CA ARG A 113 2.60 41.18 37.23
C ARG A 113 1.96 40.09 36.36
N ASP A 114 1.25 39.19 37.03
CA ASP A 114 0.25 38.28 36.47
C ASP A 114 -1.18 38.84 36.63
N CYS A 115 -2.15 38.10 36.09
CA CYS A 115 -3.59 38.14 36.34
C CYS A 115 -4.41 39.31 35.77
N CYS A 116 -5.40 38.96 34.95
CA CYS A 116 -6.75 39.49 35.13
C CYS A 116 -7.82 38.43 34.81
N ILE A 117 -8.71 38.16 35.77
CA ILE A 117 -9.95 37.39 35.61
C ILE A 117 -11.10 38.36 35.88
N ILE A 118 -12.13 38.36 35.03
CA ILE A 118 -13.37 39.12 35.27
C ILE A 118 -14.57 38.16 35.22
N ARG A 119 -15.56 38.40 36.10
CA ARG A 119 -16.70 37.51 36.33
C ARG A 119 -18.00 38.32 36.51
N ARG A 120 -19.08 37.82 35.91
CA ARG A 120 -20.51 38.10 36.19
C ARG A 120 -21.06 39.51 35.90
N GLY A 121 -22.13 39.50 35.10
CA GLY A 121 -23.27 40.41 35.20
C GLY A 121 -24.55 39.62 34.87
N ALA A 122 -25.68 39.93 35.50
CA ALA A 122 -26.99 39.32 35.24
C ALA A 122 -28.10 40.30 35.68
N TRP A 123 -29.35 40.12 35.24
CA TRP A 123 -30.55 40.28 36.09
C TRP A 123 -31.89 39.93 35.39
N ARG A 124 -32.69 39.11 36.10
CA ARG A 124 -34.17 38.98 36.10
C ARG A 124 -34.95 38.51 34.85
N ARG A 125 -36.24 38.21 35.11
CA ARG A 125 -37.27 37.59 34.26
C ARG A 125 -38.57 38.42 34.37
N THR A 126 -39.43 38.34 33.37
CA THR A 126 -40.90 38.48 33.48
C THR A 126 -41.60 37.71 32.35
N ALA A 127 -42.88 37.40 32.55
CA ALA A 127 -43.85 36.74 31.64
C ALA A 127 -45.27 37.21 32.12
N PRO A 128 -46.45 36.70 31.67
CA PRO A 128 -46.78 35.67 30.66
C PRO A 128 -48.01 35.98 29.74
N PHE A 129 -48.51 34.98 28.98
CA PHE A 129 -49.84 34.92 28.30
C PHE A 129 -50.11 35.97 27.17
N GLU A 130 -51.08 35.87 26.24
CA GLU A 130 -52.24 34.98 25.92
C GLU A 130 -52.22 34.64 24.39
N SER A 131 -52.39 33.39 23.95
CA SER A 131 -53.63 32.74 23.42
C SER A 131 -54.35 33.37 22.20
N GLY A 132 -54.55 32.59 21.14
CA GLY A 132 -55.44 32.90 20.00
C GLY A 132 -55.36 31.81 18.92
N CYS A 133 -56.47 31.14 18.62
CA CYS A 133 -56.54 30.01 17.68
C CYS A 133 -57.30 30.38 16.41
N GLU A 134 -56.92 29.82 15.25
CA GLU A 134 -57.88 29.16 14.34
C GLU A 134 -57.20 28.28 13.25
N HIS A 135 -57.98 27.32 12.76
CA HIS A 135 -57.68 26.20 11.84
C HIS A 135 -59.05 25.75 11.25
N PRO A 136 -59.16 24.90 10.20
CA PRO A 136 -58.15 24.01 9.61
C PRO A 136 -58.11 23.97 8.06
N GLY A 137 -57.27 23.08 7.50
CA GLY A 137 -57.28 22.60 6.11
C GLY A 137 -55.94 22.79 5.41
N GLY A 138 -55.29 21.78 4.80
CA GLY A 138 -55.64 20.37 4.68
C GLY A 138 -54.77 19.70 3.60
N LEU A 139 -53.83 18.84 4.02
CA LEU A 139 -53.52 17.48 3.52
C LEU A 139 -53.98 17.11 2.09
N HIS A 140 -53.19 16.53 1.17
CA HIS A 140 -51.80 16.02 1.10
C HIS A 140 -51.17 16.51 -0.25
N GLY A 141 -49.88 16.43 -0.60
CA GLY A 141 -48.91 15.34 -0.52
C GLY A 141 -49.03 14.36 -1.71
N PRO A 142 -48.06 14.28 -2.65
CA PRO A 142 -48.04 13.29 -3.73
C PRO A 142 -46.89 12.25 -3.59
N THR A 143 -47.03 11.12 -4.28
CA THR A 143 -46.11 9.96 -4.29
C THR A 143 -45.86 9.46 -5.71
N HIS A 144 -44.63 8.98 -5.98
CA HIS A 144 -44.18 8.02 -7.03
C HIS A 144 -44.73 8.07 -8.48
N ASP A 145 -43.80 7.87 -9.44
CA ASP A 145 -43.84 7.05 -10.67
C ASP A 145 -45.21 6.79 -11.38
N ASP A 146 -45.29 6.82 -12.71
CA ASP A 146 -44.74 5.73 -13.53
C ASP A 146 -44.61 6.01 -15.04
N SER A 147 -43.87 5.12 -15.73
CA SER A 147 -43.98 4.69 -17.13
C SER A 147 -43.52 5.58 -18.30
N LEU A 148 -42.94 4.91 -19.31
CA LEU A 148 -42.63 5.43 -20.65
C LEU A 148 -43.74 5.08 -21.65
N ASP A 149 -43.79 5.78 -22.79
CA ASP A 149 -44.30 5.21 -24.05
C ASP A 149 -43.49 5.74 -25.25
N ALA A 150 -43.65 5.15 -26.45
CA ALA A 150 -42.65 5.16 -27.51
C ALA A 150 -43.17 5.40 -28.95
N SER A 151 -42.22 5.42 -29.89
CA SER A 151 -42.35 5.58 -31.36
C SER A 151 -42.57 7.02 -31.88
N GLY A 152 -42.10 7.37 -33.09
CA GLY A 152 -41.19 6.64 -33.98
C GLY A 152 -41.15 7.16 -35.44
N LYS A 153 -40.26 6.57 -36.25
CA LYS A 153 -40.12 6.70 -37.72
C LYS A 153 -39.74 8.07 -38.30
N GLY A 154 -38.72 8.07 -39.17
CA GLY A 154 -38.39 9.19 -40.06
C GLY A 154 -37.15 8.87 -40.91
N ALA A 155 -37.33 8.54 -42.19
CA ALA A 155 -36.24 8.18 -43.11
C ALA A 155 -36.28 9.07 -44.36
N ALA A 156 -35.11 9.47 -44.87
CA ALA A 156 -34.98 10.19 -46.13
C ALA A 156 -33.68 9.80 -46.85
N MET A 157 -33.78 9.35 -48.10
CA MET A 157 -32.65 9.21 -49.03
C MET A 157 -32.55 10.46 -49.90
N ILE A 158 -31.33 10.84 -50.29
CA ILE A 158 -31.09 11.77 -51.41
C ILE A 158 -30.04 11.16 -52.35
N HIS A 159 -30.26 11.31 -53.66
CA HIS A 159 -29.51 10.60 -54.71
C HIS A 159 -28.13 11.20 -55.05
N LEU A 160 -27.28 10.36 -55.66
CA LEU A 160 -26.03 10.74 -56.31
C LEU A 160 -26.24 11.73 -57.47
N ARG A 161 -25.20 12.51 -57.77
CA ARG A 161 -24.92 13.01 -59.13
C ARG A 161 -23.49 12.70 -59.52
N THR A 162 -23.31 12.23 -60.75
CA THR A 162 -22.01 11.88 -61.36
C THR A 162 -21.49 13.00 -62.25
N LYS A 163 -20.17 13.06 -62.45
CA LYS A 163 -19.54 13.67 -63.65
C LYS A 163 -18.13 13.12 -63.90
N SER A 164 -17.68 13.25 -65.14
CA SER A 164 -16.77 12.30 -65.80
C SER A 164 -15.27 12.43 -65.51
N VAL A 165 -14.63 11.26 -65.35
CA VAL A 165 -13.45 10.78 -66.10
C VAL A 165 -12.35 11.79 -66.48
N ARG A 166 -11.15 11.55 -65.94
CA ARG A 166 -9.92 11.35 -66.73
C ARG A 166 -8.97 10.42 -65.98
N ALA A 167 -8.31 9.51 -66.70
CA ALA A 167 -7.35 8.56 -66.15
C ALA A 167 -5.93 8.92 -66.58
N LEU A 168 -4.95 8.67 -65.71
CA LEU A 168 -3.69 8.03 -66.09
C LEU A 168 -3.04 7.36 -64.85
N ALA A 169 -2.06 6.49 -65.11
CA ALA A 169 -1.50 5.55 -64.14
C ALA A 169 -0.82 6.17 -62.91
N LEU A 170 -0.81 5.42 -61.80
CA LEU A 170 0.44 5.13 -61.09
C LEU A 170 0.39 3.80 -60.30
N SER A 171 1.54 3.13 -60.27
CA SER A 171 2.02 2.11 -59.33
C SER A 171 1.04 1.25 -58.51
N ALA A 172 1.08 -0.06 -58.76
CA ALA A 172 0.66 -1.05 -57.76
C ALA A 172 1.65 -1.05 -56.57
N LEU A 173 1.19 -0.56 -55.42
CA LEU A 173 1.85 -0.73 -54.13
C LEU A 173 0.88 -1.50 -53.22
N GLY A 174 1.35 -2.60 -52.64
CA GLY A 174 0.52 -3.49 -51.84
C GLY A 174 -0.03 -2.78 -50.61
N ALA A 175 -1.32 -2.97 -50.33
CA ALA A 175 -1.94 -2.50 -49.10
C ALA A 175 -1.43 -3.31 -47.91
N PHE A 176 -0.25 -2.95 -47.39
CA PHE A 176 0.16 -3.29 -46.04
C PHE A 176 -0.78 -2.58 -45.07
N ALA A 177 -1.90 -3.24 -44.79
CA ALA A 177 -2.72 -2.95 -43.62
C ALA A 177 -1.87 -3.28 -42.39
N PHE A 178 -1.07 -2.30 -41.94
CA PHE A 178 -0.48 -2.31 -40.61
C PHE A 178 -1.63 -2.28 -39.61
N SER A 179 -2.08 -3.46 -39.17
CA SER A 179 -2.88 -3.59 -37.98
C SER A 179 -2.10 -2.95 -36.83
N LEU A 180 -2.64 -1.88 -36.24
CA LEU A 180 -2.09 -1.26 -35.02
C LEU A 180 -2.33 -2.19 -33.81
N HIS A 181 -1.67 -3.35 -33.83
CA HIS A 181 -1.20 -3.96 -32.60
C HIS A 181 -0.15 -2.99 -32.04
N GLY A 182 -0.57 -2.17 -31.07
CA GLY A 182 0.33 -1.24 -30.41
C GLY A 182 1.53 -2.01 -29.86
N GLN A 183 2.74 -1.66 -30.32
CA GLN A 183 3.94 -2.31 -29.80
C GLN A 183 4.02 -2.07 -28.29
N PRO A 184 4.41 -3.08 -27.49
CA PRO A 184 4.51 -2.92 -26.05
C PRO A 184 5.47 -1.77 -25.73
N ILE A 185 5.00 -0.82 -24.92
CA ILE A 185 5.76 0.39 -24.59
C ILE A 185 7.00 -0.03 -23.80
N THR A 186 8.18 0.20 -24.39
CA THR A 186 9.49 -0.15 -23.83
C THR A 186 10.00 0.84 -22.78
N GLY A 187 9.16 1.79 -22.38
CA GLY A 187 9.43 2.84 -21.41
C GLY A 187 8.63 2.67 -20.11
N ASN A 188 8.91 3.52 -19.11
CA ASN A 188 8.12 3.53 -17.88
C ASN A 188 6.73 4.14 -18.16
N PRO A 189 5.61 3.50 -17.77
CA PRO A 189 4.25 3.99 -18.03
C PRO A 189 3.97 5.41 -17.52
N THR A 190 4.45 5.77 -16.33
CA THR A 190 4.31 7.13 -15.77
C THR A 190 5.09 8.15 -16.61
N ALA A 191 6.33 7.83 -16.98
CA ALA A 191 7.13 8.67 -17.87
C ALA A 191 6.51 8.79 -19.27
N TYR A 192 5.90 7.72 -19.78
CA TYR A 192 5.15 7.70 -21.03
C TYR A 192 3.96 8.67 -20.97
N THR A 193 3.08 8.53 -19.97
CA THR A 193 1.91 9.40 -19.85
C THR A 193 2.30 10.86 -19.63
N TYR A 194 3.25 11.13 -18.73
CA TYR A 194 3.80 12.48 -18.51
C TYR A 194 4.28 13.12 -19.82
N SER A 195 5.11 12.41 -20.59
CA SER A 195 5.73 12.96 -21.81
C SER A 195 4.70 13.32 -22.87
N ARG A 196 3.61 12.55 -23.01
CA ARG A 196 2.53 12.86 -23.96
C ARG A 196 1.64 14.00 -23.44
N THR A 197 1.30 14.03 -22.14
CA THR A 197 0.53 15.12 -21.54
C THR A 197 1.24 16.47 -21.65
N PHE A 198 2.55 16.52 -21.37
CA PHE A 198 3.33 17.75 -21.34
C PHE A 198 3.98 18.11 -22.69
N ASN A 199 4.00 17.20 -23.66
CA ASN A 199 4.67 17.30 -24.96
C ASN A 199 6.19 17.46 -24.83
N VAL A 200 6.83 16.46 -24.21
CA VAL A 200 8.28 16.36 -23.99
C VAL A 200 8.79 14.93 -24.29
N SER A 201 10.10 14.68 -24.19
CA SER A 201 10.64 13.31 -24.28
C SER A 201 10.46 12.53 -22.97
N GLU A 202 10.53 11.19 -23.01
CA GLU A 202 10.53 10.37 -21.78
C GLU A 202 11.78 10.58 -20.91
N ALA A 203 12.90 11.01 -21.50
CA ALA A 203 14.09 11.40 -20.76
C ALA A 203 13.87 12.70 -19.97
N GLU A 204 13.25 13.71 -20.61
CA GLU A 204 12.83 14.95 -19.97
C GLU A 204 11.77 14.71 -18.88
N ALA A 205 10.80 13.82 -19.13
CA ALA A 205 9.81 13.40 -18.14
C ALA A 205 10.46 12.82 -16.86
N LYS A 206 11.43 11.92 -17.02
CA LYS A 206 12.21 11.35 -15.90
C LYS A 206 13.04 12.41 -15.21
N TYR A 207 13.75 13.26 -15.96
CA TYR A 207 14.54 14.38 -15.41
C TYR A 207 13.71 15.30 -14.51
N ARG A 208 12.51 15.72 -14.97
CA ARG A 208 11.62 16.61 -14.22
C ARG A 208 11.15 16.01 -12.90
N SER A 209 10.67 14.77 -12.91
CA SER A 209 10.25 14.10 -11.68
C SER A 209 11.42 13.85 -10.73
N MET A 210 12.58 13.42 -11.24
CA MET A 210 13.79 13.25 -10.40
C MET A 210 14.26 14.59 -9.81
N LYS A 211 14.16 15.69 -10.55
CA LYS A 211 14.43 17.05 -10.05
C LYS A 211 13.47 17.43 -8.93
N SER A 212 12.17 17.16 -9.09
CA SER A 212 11.19 17.40 -8.04
C SER A 212 11.48 16.57 -6.78
N ILE A 213 11.65 15.25 -6.89
CA ILE A 213 12.01 14.38 -5.75
C ILE A 213 13.29 14.87 -5.05
N SER A 214 14.28 15.38 -5.80
CA SER A 214 15.50 15.96 -5.21
C SER A 214 15.29 17.30 -4.48
N ALA A 215 14.18 18.00 -4.73
CA ALA A 215 13.83 19.26 -4.09
C ALA A 215 13.37 19.10 -2.63
N ALA A 216 12.89 17.93 -2.22
CA ALA A 216 12.47 17.65 -0.84
C ALA A 216 13.59 17.95 0.18
N ALA A 217 14.83 17.59 -0.16
CA ALA A 217 16.00 17.88 0.67
C ALA A 217 16.37 19.38 0.70
N LEU A 218 15.92 20.18 -0.27
CA LEU A 218 16.03 21.64 -0.28
C LEU A 218 14.90 22.27 0.55
N GLU A 219 13.65 21.84 0.35
CA GLU A 219 12.47 22.30 1.11
C GLU A 219 12.67 22.09 2.61
N ALA A 220 13.03 20.87 3.05
CA ALA A 220 13.24 20.59 4.47
C ALA A 220 14.30 21.49 5.13
N ARG A 221 15.38 21.86 4.40
CA ARG A 221 16.38 22.82 4.90
C ARG A 221 15.82 24.24 4.98
N ILE A 222 15.07 24.67 3.98
CA ILE A 222 14.48 26.02 3.92
C ILE A 222 13.41 26.17 5.01
N GLN A 223 12.49 25.21 5.14
CA GLN A 223 11.46 25.19 6.19
C GLN A 223 12.07 25.20 7.60
N THR A 224 13.18 24.50 7.82
CA THR A 224 13.90 24.51 9.11
C THR A 224 14.63 25.83 9.39
N SER A 225 15.07 26.55 8.35
CA SER A 225 15.95 27.72 8.47
C SER A 225 15.25 29.08 8.36
N GLU A 226 14.12 29.14 7.66
CA GLU A 226 13.38 30.37 7.34
C GLU A 226 11.86 30.25 7.65
N PRO A 227 11.41 29.56 8.74
CA PRO A 227 10.01 29.13 8.94
C PRO A 227 9.00 30.30 8.89
N ASP A 228 9.32 31.42 9.54
CA ASP A 228 8.53 32.67 9.53
C ASP A 228 8.24 33.24 8.14
N THR A 229 8.98 32.80 7.11
CA THR A 229 8.89 33.35 5.76
C THR A 229 8.61 32.32 4.67
N PHE A 230 8.98 31.06 4.86
CA PHE A 230 8.81 30.03 3.84
C PHE A 230 7.32 29.73 3.58
N GLY A 231 6.88 29.84 2.33
CA GLY A 231 5.49 29.68 1.90
C GLY A 231 5.15 28.31 1.28
N GLY A 232 6.09 27.36 1.26
CA GLY A 232 5.95 26.08 0.57
C GLY A 232 6.66 26.02 -0.79
N LEU A 233 6.75 24.81 -1.35
CA LEU A 233 7.33 24.55 -2.67
C LEU A 233 6.30 23.88 -3.60
N TYR A 234 6.27 24.26 -4.87
CA TYR A 234 5.47 23.60 -5.90
C TYR A 234 6.16 23.50 -7.26
N VAL A 235 5.69 22.59 -8.10
CA VAL A 235 6.19 22.33 -9.45
C VAL A 235 5.29 22.96 -10.50
N GLU A 236 5.89 23.62 -11.49
CA GLU A 236 5.26 24.07 -12.72
C GLU A 236 5.85 23.29 -13.90
N HIS A 237 5.00 22.66 -14.72
CA HIS A 237 5.43 21.91 -15.91
C HIS A 237 5.34 22.72 -17.21
N ARG A 238 4.66 23.87 -17.18
CA ARG A 238 4.35 24.77 -18.31
C ARG A 238 4.29 26.23 -17.82
N PRO A 239 4.58 27.22 -18.69
CA PRO A 239 5.07 27.07 -20.07
C PRO A 239 6.51 26.51 -20.13
N GLU A 240 7.28 26.72 -19.07
CA GLU A 240 8.62 26.17 -18.85
C GLU A 240 8.60 25.33 -17.57
N PHE A 241 9.50 24.35 -17.44
CA PHE A 241 9.61 23.57 -16.20
C PHE A 241 10.34 24.34 -15.11
N LYS A 242 9.68 24.55 -13.97
CA LYS A 242 10.21 25.30 -12.82
C LYS A 242 9.77 24.66 -11.51
N ILE A 243 10.63 24.77 -10.50
CA ILE A 243 10.29 24.46 -9.12
C ILE A 243 10.20 25.80 -8.38
N VAL A 244 8.99 26.21 -8.04
CA VAL A 244 8.71 27.48 -7.38
C VAL A 244 8.87 27.32 -5.88
N VAL A 245 9.71 28.17 -5.29
CA VAL A 245 9.93 28.25 -3.85
C VAL A 245 9.34 29.56 -3.36
N LEU A 246 8.36 29.48 -2.44
CA LEU A 246 7.62 30.63 -1.96
C LEU A 246 8.26 31.24 -0.71
N PHE A 247 8.30 32.57 -0.64
CA PHE A 247 8.64 33.30 0.58
C PHE A 247 7.78 34.56 0.76
N THR A 248 7.44 34.92 2.01
CA THR A 248 6.76 36.19 2.31
C THR A 248 7.64 37.42 2.05
N LYS A 249 8.97 37.27 2.13
CA LYS A 249 9.94 38.37 2.03
C LYS A 249 11.17 37.94 1.22
N LYS A 250 11.69 38.85 0.38
CA LYS A 250 12.97 38.72 -0.35
C LYS A 250 13.21 37.37 -1.08
N PRO A 251 12.21 36.77 -1.77
CA PRO A 251 12.26 35.37 -2.21
C PRO A 251 13.48 35.00 -3.07
N ARG A 252 13.95 35.90 -3.93
CA ARG A 252 15.15 35.67 -4.77
C ARG A 252 16.45 35.70 -3.97
N GLU A 253 16.58 36.63 -3.03
CA GLU A 253 17.76 36.73 -2.16
C GLU A 253 17.84 35.53 -1.21
N THR A 254 16.69 35.13 -0.63
CA THR A 254 16.62 33.99 0.29
C THR A 254 16.91 32.68 -0.44
N LEU A 255 16.30 32.41 -1.60
CA LEU A 255 16.56 31.19 -2.36
C LEU A 255 18.03 31.05 -2.79
N ALA A 256 18.68 32.16 -3.17
CA ALA A 256 20.09 32.19 -3.58
C ALA A 256 21.08 31.76 -2.47
N LYS A 257 20.66 31.76 -1.19
CA LYS A 257 21.43 31.16 -0.07
C LYS A 257 21.53 29.64 -0.19
N TYR A 258 20.52 28.99 -0.80
CA TYR A 258 20.31 27.54 -0.74
C TYR A 258 20.53 26.81 -2.06
N THR A 259 20.37 27.49 -3.20
CA THR A 259 20.62 26.93 -4.54
C THR A 259 20.93 28.03 -5.57
N GLN A 260 21.66 27.67 -6.63
CA GLN A 260 21.88 28.48 -7.84
C GLN A 260 21.36 27.77 -9.11
N ASP A 261 20.68 26.63 -8.95
CA ASP A 261 20.10 25.88 -10.06
C ASP A 261 18.90 26.65 -10.66
N PRO A 262 18.93 27.04 -11.95
CA PRO A 262 17.93 27.91 -12.57
C PRO A 262 16.54 27.26 -12.74
N VAL A 263 16.40 25.95 -12.49
CA VAL A 263 15.08 25.31 -12.34
C VAL A 263 14.31 25.90 -11.16
N PHE A 264 15.01 26.33 -10.10
CA PHE A 264 14.38 26.85 -8.90
C PHE A 264 14.11 28.36 -9.01
N THR A 265 12.86 28.78 -8.80
CA THR A 265 12.44 30.19 -8.89
C THR A 265 11.80 30.67 -7.59
N GLY A 266 12.40 31.69 -6.97
CA GLY A 266 11.83 32.34 -5.79
C GLY A 266 10.66 33.26 -6.17
N ARG A 267 9.47 33.03 -5.58
CA ARG A 267 8.29 33.89 -5.72
C ARG A 267 7.75 34.36 -4.36
N THR A 268 7.02 35.46 -4.37
CA THR A 268 6.38 36.01 -3.16
C THR A 268 5.11 35.20 -2.81
N SER A 269 4.93 34.92 -1.52
CA SER A 269 3.67 34.42 -0.93
C SER A 269 3.07 35.48 0.00
N ALA A 270 1.76 35.46 0.22
CA ALA A 270 1.14 36.35 1.21
C ALA A 270 1.43 35.90 2.65
N GLN A 271 1.49 34.57 2.87
CA GLN A 271 1.66 33.95 4.19
C GLN A 271 2.80 32.92 4.19
N SER A 272 3.34 32.57 5.36
CA SER A 272 4.19 31.39 5.51
C SER A 272 3.33 30.12 5.55
N LEU A 273 3.92 28.98 5.17
CA LEU A 273 3.30 27.67 5.27
C LEU A 273 2.94 27.34 6.72
N GLU A 274 3.78 27.74 7.68
CA GLU A 274 3.50 27.61 9.11
C GLU A 274 2.24 28.41 9.50
N MET A 275 2.10 29.66 9.05
CA MET A 275 0.90 30.47 9.33
C MET A 275 -0.37 29.86 8.72
N LEU A 276 -0.29 29.31 7.50
CA LEU A 276 -1.41 28.61 6.86
C LEU A 276 -1.82 27.35 7.66
N LEU A 277 -0.86 26.50 8.03
CA LEU A 277 -1.12 25.27 8.78
C LEU A 277 -1.61 25.55 10.21
N ALA A 278 -1.07 26.55 10.90
CA ALA A 278 -1.54 26.97 12.21
C ALA A 278 -2.98 27.52 12.15
N THR A 279 -3.28 28.33 11.13
CA THR A 279 -4.64 28.85 10.88
C THR A 279 -5.63 27.73 10.55
N GLN A 280 -5.19 26.72 9.79
CA GLN A 280 -5.98 25.52 9.52
C GLN A 280 -6.35 24.79 10.82
N VAL A 281 -5.36 24.44 11.66
CA VAL A 281 -5.58 23.72 12.92
C VAL A 281 -6.46 24.48 13.92
N GLU A 282 -6.27 25.80 14.07
CA GLU A 282 -7.09 26.64 14.96
C GLU A 282 -8.55 26.70 14.49
N ALA A 283 -8.78 26.86 13.17
CA ALA A 283 -10.12 26.84 12.61
C ALA A 283 -10.82 25.48 12.78
N GLU A 284 -10.11 24.38 12.54
CA GLU A 284 -10.61 23.02 12.77
C GLU A 284 -11.05 22.83 14.23
N ALA A 285 -10.23 23.26 15.20
CA ALA A 285 -10.57 23.20 16.62
C ALA A 285 -11.84 24.02 16.96
N GLN A 286 -11.96 25.24 16.42
CA GLN A 286 -13.15 26.08 16.61
C GLN A 286 -14.42 25.45 16.01
N LEU A 287 -14.33 24.81 14.84
CA LEU A 287 -15.45 24.14 14.18
C LEU A 287 -15.89 22.87 14.94
N LEU A 288 -14.94 22.04 15.38
CA LEU A 288 -15.21 20.85 16.20
C LEU A 288 -15.92 21.22 17.52
N VAL A 289 -15.45 22.27 18.21
CA VAL A 289 -16.08 22.78 19.45
C VAL A 289 -17.50 23.32 19.24
N LYS A 290 -17.91 23.60 17.99
CA LYS A 290 -19.29 23.98 17.62
C LYS A 290 -20.07 22.87 16.92
N ASN A 291 -19.52 21.66 16.83
CA ASN A 291 -20.08 20.52 16.11
C ASN A 291 -20.47 20.85 14.66
N VAL A 292 -19.69 21.69 13.99
CA VAL A 292 -19.85 22.01 12.57
C VAL A 292 -19.02 21.01 11.77
N GLY A 293 -19.67 20.22 10.93
CA GLY A 293 -18.97 19.34 9.99
C GLY A 293 -18.25 20.14 8.90
N PHE A 294 -17.01 19.76 8.60
CA PHE A 294 -16.16 20.42 7.60
C PHE A 294 -15.21 19.44 6.90
N GLU A 295 -14.65 19.92 5.79
CA GLU A 295 -13.34 19.55 5.29
C GLU A 295 -12.48 20.82 5.18
N SER A 296 -11.15 20.68 5.15
CA SER A 296 -10.24 21.81 4.98
C SER A 296 -9.10 21.50 3.98
N GLY A 297 -8.45 22.54 3.47
CA GLY A 297 -7.30 22.41 2.56
C GLY A 297 -6.51 23.69 2.41
N VAL A 298 -5.28 23.58 1.92
CA VAL A 298 -4.31 24.68 1.82
C VAL A 298 -3.84 24.86 0.39
N ASP A 299 -4.28 25.94 -0.26
CA ASP A 299 -3.71 26.35 -1.55
C ASP A 299 -2.49 27.26 -1.29
N ILE A 300 -1.29 26.66 -1.33
CA ILE A 300 -0.03 27.40 -1.18
C ILE A 300 0.24 28.37 -2.34
N LYS A 301 -0.30 28.10 -3.55
CA LYS A 301 -0.12 28.97 -4.73
C LYS A 301 -0.90 30.27 -4.57
N GLN A 302 -2.07 30.20 -3.93
CA GLN A 302 -2.94 31.36 -3.60
C GLN A 302 -2.68 31.94 -2.20
N SER A 303 -1.95 31.21 -1.33
CA SER A 303 -1.77 31.53 0.09
C SER A 303 -3.09 31.53 0.90
N ILE A 304 -4.01 30.60 0.62
CA ILE A 304 -5.36 30.56 1.22
C ILE A 304 -5.62 29.20 1.91
N VAL A 305 -6.24 29.26 3.08
CA VAL A 305 -6.85 28.08 3.73
C VAL A 305 -8.35 28.08 3.40
N THR A 306 -8.88 26.98 2.85
CA THR A 306 -10.31 26.88 2.51
C THR A 306 -11.00 25.84 3.39
N PHE A 307 -12.16 26.20 3.94
CA PHE A 307 -13.07 25.30 4.65
C PHE A 307 -14.32 25.02 3.84
N TYR A 308 -14.61 23.75 3.63
CA TYR A 308 -15.78 23.25 2.91
C TYR A 308 -16.80 22.75 3.93
N VAL A 309 -18.00 23.34 3.96
CA VAL A 309 -18.96 23.15 5.06
C VAL A 309 -20.40 23.01 4.56
N LYS A 310 -21.27 22.31 5.30
CA LYS A 310 -22.68 22.15 4.92
C LYS A 310 -23.58 23.31 5.38
N ASP A 311 -23.26 23.91 6.54
CA ASP A 311 -23.86 25.16 7.03
C ASP A 311 -22.78 26.25 7.11
N GLU A 312 -22.70 27.07 6.07
CA GLU A 312 -21.79 28.23 6.02
C GLU A 312 -22.10 29.26 7.12
N ALA A 313 -23.37 29.41 7.50
CA ALA A 313 -23.75 30.36 8.54
C ALA A 313 -23.30 29.87 9.93
N ALA A 314 -23.32 28.56 10.21
CA ALA A 314 -22.71 27.99 11.41
C ALA A 314 -21.18 28.13 11.39
N ALA A 315 -20.53 27.83 10.27
CA ALA A 315 -19.08 27.97 10.13
C ALA A 315 -18.63 29.43 10.36
N ARG A 316 -19.30 30.41 9.74
CA ARG A 316 -19.02 31.85 9.96
C ARG A 316 -19.33 32.31 11.38
N ARG A 317 -20.31 31.71 12.07
CA ARG A 317 -20.57 31.97 13.51
C ARG A 317 -19.47 31.38 14.40
N ALA A 318 -18.98 30.18 14.09
CA ALA A 318 -17.91 29.51 14.83
C ALA A 318 -16.57 30.26 14.67
N LEU A 319 -16.17 30.49 13.42
CA LEU A 319 -14.90 31.12 13.03
C LEU A 319 -14.88 32.65 13.14
N ARG A 320 -15.93 33.29 13.67
CA ARG A 320 -16.03 34.74 13.77
C ARG A 320 -14.81 35.43 14.41
N PRO A 321 -14.15 34.88 15.45
CA PRO A 321 -12.93 35.49 16.01
C PRO A 321 -11.77 35.45 15.00
N LEU A 322 -11.57 34.31 14.33
CA LEU A 322 -10.49 34.10 13.38
C LEU A 322 -10.67 34.94 12.10
N LEU A 323 -11.89 34.96 11.53
CA LEU A 323 -12.25 35.79 10.38
C LEU A 323 -12.18 37.31 10.66
N GLY A 324 -12.06 37.71 11.94
CA GLY A 324 -11.78 39.09 12.34
C GLY A 324 -10.29 39.41 12.53
N ALA A 325 -9.42 38.39 12.45
CA ALA A 325 -7.97 38.49 12.65
C ALA A 325 -7.16 38.15 11.39
N VAL A 326 -7.70 37.34 10.47
CA VAL A 326 -7.07 36.97 9.19
C VAL A 326 -8.07 37.05 8.02
N ASP A 327 -7.55 37.42 6.86
CA ASP A 327 -8.29 37.61 5.59
C ASP A 327 -8.14 36.44 4.60
N PHE A 328 -7.12 35.59 4.79
CA PHE A 328 -6.78 34.46 3.92
C PHE A 328 -7.52 33.15 4.24
N VAL A 329 -8.66 33.21 4.94
CA VAL A 329 -9.52 32.06 5.25
C VAL A 329 -10.80 32.12 4.41
N ALA A 330 -10.91 31.22 3.45
CA ALA A 330 -12.12 31.02 2.66
C ALA A 330 -13.08 30.01 3.34
N ILE A 331 -14.38 30.26 3.22
CA ILE A 331 -15.43 29.29 3.58
C ILE A 331 -16.31 29.12 2.34
N LYS A 332 -16.55 27.88 1.95
CA LYS A 332 -17.41 27.50 0.83
C LYS A 332 -18.48 26.52 1.29
N GLN A 333 -19.75 26.81 0.99
CA GLN A 333 -20.82 25.83 1.18
C GLN A 333 -20.71 24.67 0.17
N VAL A 334 -20.91 23.43 0.64
CA VAL A 334 -20.90 22.19 -0.15
C VAL A 334 -22.03 21.26 0.30
N LYS A 335 -22.46 20.34 -0.58
CA LYS A 335 -23.46 19.30 -0.24
C LYS A 335 -22.79 18.06 0.35
N GLY A 336 -21.72 17.61 -0.31
CA GLY A 336 -20.94 16.42 0.06
C GLY A 336 -19.62 16.77 0.73
N PHE A 337 -19.02 15.77 1.38
CA PHE A 337 -17.61 15.72 1.75
C PHE A 337 -16.97 14.55 0.98
N THR A 338 -15.65 14.35 1.09
CA THR A 338 -14.92 13.23 0.48
C THR A 338 -15.67 11.92 0.65
N VAL A 339 -15.90 11.24 -0.48
CA VAL A 339 -16.60 9.95 -0.53
C VAL A 339 -15.56 8.86 -0.72
N THR A 340 -15.55 7.89 0.19
CA THR A 340 -14.74 6.68 0.07
C THR A 340 -15.20 5.87 -1.13
N THR A 341 -14.27 5.56 -2.03
CA THR A 341 -14.57 5.04 -3.38
C THR A 341 -14.77 3.52 -3.42
N ALA A 342 -15.71 3.00 -2.63
CA ALA A 342 -16.08 1.58 -2.63
C ALA A 342 -17.02 1.21 -3.80
N ILE A 343 -16.97 -0.05 -4.26
CA ILE A 343 -17.79 -0.75 -5.31
C ILE A 343 -17.13 -0.93 -6.70
N SER A 344 -16.58 -2.15 -6.87
CA SER A 344 -16.34 -2.95 -8.12
C SER A 344 -14.91 -3.27 -8.62
N GLY A 345 -13.86 -2.94 -7.85
CA GLY A 345 -12.56 -3.67 -7.69
C GLY A 345 -11.66 -4.19 -8.86
N GLY A 346 -10.35 -3.85 -8.82
CA GLY A 346 -9.39 -3.93 -9.95
C GLY A 346 -8.60 -5.22 -10.22
N HIS A 347 -8.27 -5.98 -9.19
CA HIS A 347 -8.65 -7.39 -9.22
C HIS A 347 -9.79 -7.47 -8.22
N LYS A 348 -10.98 -7.89 -8.66
CA LYS A 348 -12.22 -7.61 -7.91
C LYS A 348 -12.22 -8.28 -6.54
N LEU A 349 -12.03 -7.46 -5.51
CA LEU A 349 -12.18 -7.86 -4.11
C LEU A 349 -13.67 -7.85 -3.76
N THR A 350 -14.38 -8.93 -4.06
CA THR A 350 -15.84 -9.01 -3.81
C THR A 350 -16.09 -9.35 -2.35
N GLY A 351 -16.57 -8.37 -1.58
CA GLY A 351 -17.06 -8.58 -0.21
C GLY A 351 -18.56 -8.91 -0.18
N THR A 352 -19.16 -8.84 1.01
CA THR A 352 -20.60 -9.05 1.20
C THR A 352 -21.45 -7.82 0.90
N ALA A 353 -20.87 -6.62 0.90
CA ALA A 353 -21.55 -5.36 0.63
C ALA A 353 -20.85 -4.52 -0.45
N PHE A 354 -19.51 -4.56 -0.52
CA PHE A 354 -18.73 -3.68 -1.39
C PHE A 354 -17.70 -4.44 -2.23
N ASN A 355 -17.05 -3.76 -3.19
CA ASN A 355 -15.84 -4.29 -3.81
C ASN A 355 -14.75 -3.22 -3.97
N CYS A 356 -13.51 -3.57 -3.67
CA CYS A 356 -12.35 -2.68 -3.71
C CYS A 356 -11.24 -3.22 -4.63
N THR A 357 -10.22 -2.40 -4.88
CA THR A 357 -9.02 -2.75 -5.66
C THR A 357 -7.87 -3.12 -4.72
N THR A 358 -7.08 -4.13 -5.10
CA THR A 358 -5.81 -4.46 -4.43
C THR A 358 -4.78 -3.36 -4.65
N GLY A 359 -4.10 -2.94 -3.58
CA GLY A 359 -3.03 -1.94 -3.61
C GLY A 359 -1.70 -2.52 -4.08
N PHE A 360 -0.82 -2.80 -3.13
CA PHE A 360 0.50 -3.39 -3.37
C PHE A 360 0.62 -4.76 -2.73
N ASN A 361 1.47 -5.63 -3.29
CA ASN A 361 2.01 -6.77 -2.55
C ASN A 361 2.87 -6.24 -1.39
N VAL A 362 2.71 -6.86 -0.22
CA VAL A 362 3.41 -6.51 1.04
C VAL A 362 3.91 -7.76 1.74
N PHE A 363 4.87 -7.58 2.65
CA PHE A 363 5.32 -8.61 3.57
C PHE A 363 5.34 -8.11 5.03
N ASP A 364 5.11 -9.02 5.98
CA ASP A 364 5.24 -8.78 7.43
C ASP A 364 6.68 -9.01 7.94
N ALA A 365 6.91 -8.80 9.24
CA ALA A 365 8.21 -9.03 9.88
C ALA A 365 8.69 -10.50 9.80
N ASP A 366 7.76 -11.46 9.74
CA ASP A 366 8.03 -12.89 9.55
C ASP A 366 8.26 -13.24 8.06
N ARG A 367 8.23 -12.24 7.18
CA ARG A 367 8.35 -12.33 5.72
C ARG A 367 7.27 -13.17 5.04
N GLU A 368 6.10 -13.32 5.66
CA GLU A 368 4.91 -13.82 4.94
C GLU A 368 4.37 -12.73 4.01
N LEU A 369 3.88 -13.15 2.85
CA LEU A 369 3.39 -12.26 1.81
C LEU A 369 1.87 -12.08 1.85
N GLY A 370 1.42 -10.90 1.43
CA GLY A 370 0.02 -10.48 1.42
C GLY A 370 -0.21 -9.29 0.51
N VAL A 371 -1.40 -8.71 0.57
CA VAL A 371 -1.76 -7.49 -0.20
C VAL A 371 -2.39 -6.44 0.71
N LEU A 372 -2.25 -5.18 0.31
CA LEU A 372 -2.98 -4.05 0.87
C LEU A 372 -4.33 -3.84 0.16
N THR A 373 -5.28 -3.24 0.87
CA THR A 373 -6.42 -2.49 0.32
C THR A 373 -6.80 -1.38 1.31
N ALA A 374 -7.79 -0.54 1.01
CA ALA A 374 -8.25 0.50 1.92
C ALA A 374 -8.97 -0.10 3.15
N GLY A 375 -8.91 0.60 4.27
CA GLY A 375 -9.47 0.17 5.56
C GLY A 375 -10.99 0.03 5.47
N HIS A 376 -11.67 1.00 4.86
CA HIS A 376 -13.13 1.01 4.68
C HIS A 376 -13.72 -0.07 3.74
N CYS A 377 -12.90 -0.98 3.22
CA CYS A 377 -13.36 -2.14 2.45
C CYS A 377 -13.83 -3.26 3.40
N ASP A 378 -14.76 -4.12 2.95
CA ASP A 378 -15.20 -5.28 3.76
C ASP A 378 -13.98 -6.12 4.21
N ASN A 379 -13.87 -6.49 5.49
CA ASN A 379 -12.76 -7.34 5.95
C ASN A 379 -12.87 -8.81 5.47
N ALA A 380 -13.98 -9.18 4.85
CA ALA A 380 -14.24 -10.50 4.28
C ALA A 380 -14.27 -10.44 2.74
N LEU A 381 -13.10 -10.47 2.10
CA LEU A 381 -12.94 -10.30 0.65
C LEU A 381 -12.71 -11.64 -0.07
N THR A 382 -13.35 -11.78 -1.23
CA THR A 382 -13.02 -12.82 -2.21
C THR A 382 -12.27 -12.21 -3.40
N TYR A 383 -11.24 -12.91 -3.88
CA TYR A 383 -10.23 -12.34 -4.76
C TYR A 383 -10.37 -12.88 -6.19
N GLN A 384 -10.83 -12.05 -7.14
CA GLN A 384 -10.94 -12.48 -8.54
C GLN A 384 -9.57 -12.89 -9.11
N GLY A 385 -9.53 -14.07 -9.72
CA GLY A 385 -8.30 -14.63 -10.32
C GLY A 385 -7.39 -15.41 -9.36
N ILE A 386 -7.67 -15.43 -8.05
CA ILE A 386 -6.85 -16.12 -7.05
C ILE A 386 -7.52 -17.41 -6.60
N ALA A 387 -6.79 -18.53 -6.61
CA ALA A 387 -7.35 -19.86 -6.33
C ALA A 387 -7.58 -20.15 -4.83
N ALA A 388 -7.01 -19.34 -3.94
CA ALA A 388 -7.21 -19.40 -2.49
C ALA A 388 -7.43 -17.97 -1.96
N PRO A 389 -8.45 -17.72 -1.12
CA PRO A 389 -8.69 -16.39 -0.57
C PRO A 389 -7.56 -15.99 0.37
N LEU A 390 -7.12 -14.74 0.29
CA LEU A 390 -6.19 -14.17 1.27
C LEU A 390 -6.94 -13.93 2.59
N VAL A 391 -6.23 -14.11 3.69
CA VAL A 391 -6.77 -14.08 5.05
C VAL A 391 -6.52 -12.70 5.66
N PHE A 392 -7.58 -11.96 5.99
CA PHE A 392 -7.51 -10.71 6.74
C PHE A 392 -6.62 -10.84 7.98
N GLN A 393 -5.75 -9.85 8.23
CA GLN A 393 -4.88 -9.82 9.40
C GLN A 393 -5.15 -8.62 10.31
N SER A 394 -5.13 -7.40 9.76
CA SER A 394 -5.37 -6.17 10.51
C SER A 394 -5.77 -4.99 9.63
N GLU A 395 -6.37 -3.99 10.27
CA GLU A 395 -6.98 -2.79 9.71
C GLU A 395 -6.62 -1.58 10.57
N GLN A 396 -6.49 -0.40 9.95
CA GLN A 396 -6.55 0.91 10.56
C GLN A 396 -7.40 1.82 9.66
N ASN A 397 -8.53 2.30 10.18
CA ASN A 397 -9.65 2.89 9.44
C ASN A 397 -10.26 4.01 10.30
N GLU A 398 -9.43 4.99 10.67
CA GLU A 398 -9.76 6.15 11.49
C GLU A 398 -8.77 7.29 11.20
N GLY A 399 -9.30 8.49 10.99
CA GLY A 399 -8.50 9.72 10.84
C GLY A 399 -7.43 9.60 9.76
N ASP A 400 -6.16 9.59 10.17
CA ASP A 400 -5.01 9.55 9.26
C ASP A 400 -4.84 8.21 8.51
N TYR A 401 -5.54 7.15 8.90
CA TYR A 401 -5.37 5.80 8.37
C TYR A 401 -6.64 5.28 7.69
N ASP A 402 -6.47 4.80 6.46
CA ASP A 402 -7.49 4.06 5.71
C ASP A 402 -6.81 2.90 4.97
N VAL A 403 -6.41 1.87 5.72
CA VAL A 403 -5.64 0.73 5.19
C VAL A 403 -5.91 -0.55 5.96
N GLN A 404 -6.01 -1.66 5.26
CA GLN A 404 -5.99 -3.02 5.82
C GLN A 404 -5.09 -3.93 4.99
N TRP A 405 -4.73 -5.09 5.54
CA TRP A 405 -3.95 -6.09 4.81
C TRP A 405 -4.43 -7.53 5.03
N HIS A 406 -4.23 -8.33 3.98
CA HIS A 406 -4.61 -9.74 3.93
C HIS A 406 -3.39 -10.57 3.54
N ARG A 407 -3.10 -11.61 4.31
CA ARG A 407 -1.96 -12.51 4.14
C ARG A 407 -2.35 -13.76 3.36
N GLU A 408 -1.43 -14.29 2.57
CA GLU A 408 -1.62 -15.57 1.90
C GLU A 408 -1.79 -16.73 2.91
N PRO A 409 -2.76 -17.64 2.73
CA PRO A 409 -2.95 -18.76 3.65
C PRO A 409 -1.70 -19.65 3.69
N SER A 410 -1.29 -20.05 4.90
CA SER A 410 -0.11 -20.89 5.17
C SER A 410 -0.22 -22.34 4.67
N ARG A 411 -1.32 -22.70 3.99
CA ARG A 411 -1.59 -24.02 3.40
C ARG A 411 -2.43 -23.84 2.13
N GLY A 412 -2.22 -24.74 1.16
CA GLY A 412 -2.90 -24.72 -0.13
C GLY A 412 -2.04 -24.12 -1.26
N PRO A 413 -2.62 -23.91 -2.46
CA PRO A 413 -1.88 -23.42 -3.62
C PRO A 413 -1.33 -22.00 -3.39
N ARG A 414 -0.01 -21.86 -3.37
CA ARG A 414 0.67 -20.56 -3.25
C ARG A 414 0.60 -19.82 -4.59
N GLN A 415 0.41 -18.51 -4.53
CA GLN A 415 0.10 -17.61 -5.64
C GLN A 415 1.35 -16.79 -5.99
N ALA A 416 1.62 -16.52 -7.27
CA ALA A 416 2.78 -15.70 -7.63
C ALA A 416 2.59 -14.26 -7.14
N GLN A 417 3.44 -13.78 -6.22
CA GLN A 417 3.47 -12.39 -5.76
C GLN A 417 4.83 -11.76 -6.03
N LYS A 418 4.87 -10.85 -7.00
CA LYS A 418 6.05 -10.07 -7.38
C LYS A 418 5.98 -8.66 -6.81
N ASN A 419 7.09 -7.93 -6.88
CA ASN A 419 7.17 -6.49 -6.67
C ASN A 419 6.52 -5.72 -7.84
N GLU A 420 5.24 -5.99 -8.13
CA GLU A 420 4.56 -5.60 -9.36
C GLU A 420 3.09 -5.23 -9.09
N ILE A 421 2.55 -4.27 -9.84
CA ILE A 421 1.12 -3.94 -9.87
C ILE A 421 0.54 -4.06 -11.28
N THR A 422 -0.75 -4.39 -11.40
CA THR A 422 -1.48 -4.37 -12.68
C THR A 422 -1.90 -2.94 -13.05
N LEU A 423 -1.65 -2.51 -14.29
CA LEU A 423 -2.11 -1.23 -14.82
C LEU A 423 -3.35 -1.45 -15.71
N ILE A 424 -4.53 -1.29 -15.12
CA ILE A 424 -5.80 -1.66 -15.76
C ILE A 424 -6.10 -0.66 -16.89
N ASN A 425 -6.14 -1.15 -18.14
CA ASN A 425 -6.19 -0.31 -19.35
C ASN A 425 -5.04 0.74 -19.43
N GLY A 426 -3.88 0.42 -18.86
CA GLY A 426 -2.70 1.28 -18.88
C GLY A 426 -1.81 1.16 -20.14
N PRO A 427 -0.70 1.93 -20.20
CA PRO A 427 0.27 1.87 -21.30
C PRO A 427 1.02 0.53 -21.40
N SER A 428 1.11 -0.19 -20.28
CA SER A 428 1.55 -1.57 -20.16
C SER A 428 0.50 -2.35 -19.37
N GLN A 429 0.59 -3.68 -19.34
CA GLN A 429 -0.27 -4.51 -18.49
C GLN A 429 0.11 -4.42 -17.01
N THR A 430 1.40 -4.22 -16.71
CA THR A 430 1.95 -4.20 -15.36
C THR A 430 3.07 -3.17 -15.19
N LEU A 431 3.43 -2.89 -13.94
CA LEU A 431 4.54 -2.03 -13.55
C LEU A 431 5.26 -2.64 -12.34
N GLU A 432 6.57 -2.87 -12.47
CA GLU A 432 7.43 -3.18 -11.33
C GLU A 432 7.50 -1.99 -10.37
N ILE A 433 7.27 -2.25 -9.09
CA ILE A 433 7.51 -1.33 -7.98
C ILE A 433 8.89 -1.65 -7.40
N THR A 434 9.77 -0.66 -7.39
CA THR A 434 11.18 -0.81 -6.99
C THR A 434 11.55 0.01 -5.76
N SER A 435 10.63 0.83 -5.27
CA SER A 435 10.84 1.72 -4.12
C SER A 435 9.51 2.22 -3.55
N THR A 436 9.59 2.94 -2.43
CA THR A 436 8.53 3.82 -1.91
C THR A 436 9.04 5.27 -1.93
N LEU A 437 8.13 6.24 -2.03
CA LEU A 437 8.42 7.65 -1.75
C LEU A 437 7.39 8.15 -0.73
N SER A 438 7.87 8.78 0.35
CA SER A 438 7.02 9.37 1.37
C SER A 438 6.31 10.63 0.87
N SER A 439 5.24 11.05 1.56
CA SER A 439 4.63 12.37 1.35
C SER A 439 5.65 13.51 1.42
N SER A 440 6.63 13.43 2.32
CA SER A 440 7.73 14.39 2.44
C SER A 440 8.73 14.40 1.28
N SER A 441 8.55 13.55 0.26
CA SER A 441 9.33 13.52 -0.99
C SER A 441 8.53 14.01 -2.21
N MET A 442 7.28 14.43 -1.99
CA MET A 442 6.28 14.79 -3.01
C MET A 442 5.77 16.22 -2.77
N HIS A 443 5.51 16.96 -3.84
CA HIS A 443 5.21 18.39 -3.77
C HIS A 443 3.92 18.72 -4.53
N VAL A 444 3.32 19.88 -4.25
CA VAL A 444 2.19 20.36 -5.05
C VAL A 444 2.66 20.54 -6.50
N GLY A 445 1.88 20.06 -7.46
CA GLY A 445 2.23 19.99 -8.87
C GLY A 445 2.97 18.71 -9.29
N ASP A 446 3.43 17.85 -8.38
CA ASP A 446 4.04 16.58 -8.79
C ASP A 446 3.04 15.66 -9.50
N VAL A 447 3.54 14.90 -10.47
CA VAL A 447 2.73 13.96 -11.24
C VAL A 447 2.74 12.58 -10.59
N ILE A 448 1.54 12.16 -10.21
CA ILE A 448 1.24 10.80 -9.74
C ILE A 448 0.39 10.09 -10.78
N CYS A 449 0.44 8.76 -10.76
CA CYS A 449 -0.47 7.89 -11.48
C CYS A 449 -1.09 6.91 -10.48
N LYS A 450 -2.23 6.33 -10.85
CA LYS A 450 -2.85 5.25 -10.08
C LYS A 450 -3.34 4.14 -10.98
N SER A 451 -3.69 3.01 -10.36
CA SER A 451 -4.47 1.95 -11.02
C SER A 451 -5.70 1.65 -10.18
N GLY A 452 -6.87 1.64 -10.81
CA GLY A 452 -8.16 1.27 -10.23
C GLY A 452 -9.00 0.56 -11.27
N ILE A 453 -10.10 -0.11 -10.88
CA ILE A 453 -10.92 -0.84 -11.85
C ILE A 453 -11.69 0.05 -12.82
N HIS A 454 -12.25 1.14 -12.32
CA HIS A 454 -13.38 1.82 -12.94
C HIS A 454 -12.90 3.15 -13.51
N GLY A 455 -12.05 3.86 -12.76
CA GLY A 455 -11.26 4.97 -13.28
C GLY A 455 -9.97 4.50 -13.95
N HIS A 456 -9.78 3.18 -14.11
CA HIS A 456 -8.65 2.55 -14.80
C HIS A 456 -7.27 3.05 -14.33
N TYR A 457 -6.24 2.87 -15.15
CA TYR A 457 -5.01 3.64 -15.10
C TYR A 457 -5.30 5.11 -15.46
N ALA A 458 -4.94 6.03 -14.57
CA ALA A 458 -5.06 7.47 -14.78
C ALA A 458 -3.96 8.22 -14.02
N CYS A 459 -3.65 9.45 -14.44
CA CYS A 459 -2.58 10.27 -13.86
C CYS A 459 -3.05 11.70 -13.58
N GLY A 460 -2.46 12.32 -12.56
CA GLY A 460 -2.85 13.61 -12.03
C GLY A 460 -1.70 14.44 -11.51
N THR A 461 -1.94 15.73 -11.25
CA THR A 461 -1.08 16.59 -10.44
C THR A 461 -1.57 16.68 -9.02
N ILE A 462 -0.66 16.63 -8.04
CA ILE A 462 -0.99 16.94 -6.65
C ILE A 462 -1.45 18.41 -6.56
N GLU A 463 -2.60 18.68 -5.96
CA GLU A 463 -3.10 20.05 -5.73
C GLU A 463 -3.11 20.46 -4.26
N ASP A 464 -3.12 19.50 -3.32
CA ASP A 464 -3.00 19.78 -1.88
C ASP A 464 -2.33 18.61 -1.14
N MET A 465 -1.31 18.92 -0.33
CA MET A 465 -0.58 17.97 0.52
C MET A 465 -1.13 17.89 1.95
N ASN A 466 -2.01 18.82 2.34
CA ASN A 466 -2.60 18.97 3.66
C ASN A 466 -4.13 19.10 3.58
N SER A 467 -4.75 18.33 2.69
CA SER A 467 -6.21 18.23 2.62
C SER A 467 -6.72 17.41 3.81
N ARG A 468 -7.77 17.88 4.48
CA ARG A 468 -8.25 17.37 5.76
C ARG A 468 -9.73 17.03 5.70
N SER A 469 -10.08 15.80 6.05
CA SER A 469 -11.45 15.29 6.03
C SER A 469 -11.73 14.51 7.33
N ASN A 470 -13.01 14.38 7.69
CA ASN A 470 -13.38 13.47 8.79
C ASN A 470 -13.45 12.04 8.23
N HIS A 471 -12.68 11.13 8.84
CA HIS A 471 -12.70 9.71 8.55
C HIS A 471 -12.97 8.93 9.84
N ASN A 472 -14.14 8.26 9.87
CA ASN A 472 -14.66 7.49 11.00
C ASN A 472 -14.67 8.18 12.37
N GLY A 473 -14.78 9.51 12.39
CA GLY A 473 -14.91 10.32 13.61
C GLY A 473 -13.73 11.24 13.88
N ALA A 474 -12.53 10.89 13.41
CA ALA A 474 -11.31 11.69 13.55
C ALA A 474 -10.99 12.49 12.28
N ILE A 475 -10.23 13.58 12.41
CA ILE A 475 -9.74 14.36 11.25
C ILE A 475 -8.46 13.71 10.72
N GLY A 476 -8.53 13.19 9.50
CA GLY A 476 -7.40 12.68 8.74
C GLY A 476 -6.79 13.74 7.82
N ARG A 477 -5.50 13.61 7.51
CA ARG A 477 -4.83 14.33 6.42
C ARG A 477 -4.55 13.40 5.26
N TYR A 478 -5.05 13.74 4.08
CA TYR A 478 -4.83 13.01 2.82
C TYR A 478 -4.17 13.91 1.77
N ILE A 479 -3.54 13.30 0.76
CA ILE A 479 -3.06 14.05 -0.41
C ILE A 479 -4.16 14.06 -1.47
N ARG A 480 -4.47 15.25 -1.99
CA ARG A 480 -5.45 15.46 -3.06
C ARG A 480 -4.74 15.73 -4.39
N ALA A 481 -5.15 15.01 -5.43
CA ALA A 481 -4.60 15.14 -6.78
C ALA A 481 -5.71 15.29 -7.85
N ARG A 482 -5.48 16.16 -8.83
CA ARG A 482 -6.40 16.45 -9.94
C ARG A 482 -6.01 15.73 -11.22
N ASN A 483 -7.00 15.26 -11.99
CA ASN A 483 -6.76 14.57 -13.24
C ASN A 483 -6.03 15.44 -14.28
N LEU A 484 -5.05 14.88 -14.99
CA LEU A 484 -4.40 15.52 -16.13
C LEU A 484 -5.27 15.52 -17.40
N SER A 485 -6.30 14.66 -17.44
CA SER A 485 -7.33 14.59 -18.48
C SER A 485 -8.69 15.09 -17.94
N PRO A 486 -9.65 15.47 -18.79
CA PRO A 486 -11.02 15.73 -18.34
C PRO A 486 -11.68 14.51 -17.69
N GLY A 487 -12.42 14.72 -16.60
CA GLY A 487 -13.15 13.68 -15.86
C GLY A 487 -12.48 13.27 -14.54
N PRO A 488 -13.08 12.32 -13.79
CA PRO A 488 -12.60 11.91 -12.48
C PRO A 488 -11.24 11.22 -12.55
N LEU A 489 -10.32 11.58 -11.64
CA LEU A 489 -9.09 10.84 -11.40
C LEU A 489 -9.36 9.59 -10.55
N SER A 490 -10.38 9.59 -9.70
CA SER A 490 -10.83 8.44 -8.90
C SER A 490 -12.35 8.34 -8.90
N VAL A 491 -12.86 7.12 -8.98
CA VAL A 491 -14.30 6.80 -8.91
C VAL A 491 -14.55 5.62 -7.98
N GLU A 492 -15.79 5.43 -7.55
CA GLU A 492 -16.22 4.25 -6.80
C GLU A 492 -15.71 2.95 -7.43
N GLY A 493 -15.15 2.05 -6.61
CA GLY A 493 -14.44 0.83 -7.00
C GLY A 493 -12.91 0.94 -6.99
N ASP A 494 -12.35 2.14 -7.14
CA ASP A 494 -10.91 2.35 -7.17
C ASP A 494 -10.26 2.31 -5.77
N SER A 495 -11.03 2.40 -4.68
CA SER A 495 -10.51 2.33 -3.30
C SER A 495 -9.58 1.14 -3.06
N GLY A 496 -8.51 1.39 -2.30
CA GLY A 496 -7.46 0.42 -2.03
C GLY A 496 -6.43 0.27 -3.16
N GLY A 497 -6.70 0.80 -4.35
CA GLY A 497 -5.78 0.71 -5.49
C GLY A 497 -4.45 1.45 -5.28
N PRO A 498 -3.39 1.07 -6.00
CA PRO A 498 -2.07 1.66 -5.85
C PRO A 498 -1.98 3.05 -6.50
N VAL A 499 -1.41 4.01 -5.75
CA VAL A 499 -0.95 5.31 -6.26
C VAL A 499 0.59 5.32 -6.27
N PHE A 500 1.18 5.73 -7.40
CA PHE A 500 2.61 5.60 -7.67
C PHE A 500 3.16 6.77 -8.50
N SER A 501 4.48 6.92 -8.51
CA SER A 501 5.19 7.78 -9.47
C SER A 501 6.45 7.07 -9.97
N HIS A 502 6.65 7.04 -11.29
CA HIS A 502 7.65 6.19 -11.97
C HIS A 502 7.55 4.72 -11.58
N ASN A 503 8.43 4.23 -10.71
CA ASN A 503 8.45 2.86 -10.17
C ASN A 503 8.31 2.85 -8.62
N ALA A 504 7.95 3.98 -8.02
CA ALA A 504 7.79 4.13 -6.57
C ALA A 504 6.31 4.11 -6.18
N ALA A 505 5.96 3.32 -5.17
CA ALA A 505 4.68 3.49 -4.48
C ALA A 505 4.66 4.81 -3.69
N VAL A 506 3.57 5.58 -3.78
CA VAL A 506 3.40 6.86 -3.06
C VAL A 506 2.13 6.90 -2.20
N GLY A 507 1.17 6.02 -2.43
CA GLY A 507 0.01 5.88 -1.55
C GLY A 507 -1.04 4.86 -1.97
N VAL A 508 -2.13 4.81 -1.20
CA VAL A 508 -3.29 3.92 -1.39
C VAL A 508 -4.54 4.78 -1.58
N ILE A 509 -5.39 4.47 -2.57
CA ILE A 509 -6.60 5.24 -2.87
C ILE A 509 -7.59 5.18 -1.69
N HIS A 510 -7.97 6.34 -1.17
CA HIS A 510 -8.97 6.53 -0.11
C HIS A 510 -10.35 6.86 -0.71
N GLY A 511 -10.40 7.85 -1.62
CA GLY A 511 -11.67 8.40 -2.07
C GLY A 511 -11.59 9.41 -3.21
N ARG A 512 -12.70 10.14 -3.39
CA ARG A 512 -12.87 11.27 -4.31
C ARG A 512 -13.61 12.42 -3.63
N GLY A 513 -13.52 13.64 -4.17
CA GLY A 513 -14.21 14.79 -3.61
C GLY A 513 -15.75 14.67 -3.55
N GLY A 514 -16.35 15.34 -2.55
CA GLY A 514 -17.79 15.43 -2.37
C GLY A 514 -18.51 16.34 -3.37
N GLU A 515 -19.84 16.27 -3.41
CA GLU A 515 -20.68 17.10 -4.30
C GLU A 515 -20.64 18.60 -3.94
N ASP A 516 -20.58 19.45 -4.97
CA ASP A 516 -20.42 20.91 -4.97
C ASP A 516 -19.08 21.42 -4.41
N THR A 517 -18.13 20.55 -4.09
CA THR A 517 -16.78 20.93 -3.62
C THR A 517 -15.95 21.71 -4.65
N GLY A 518 -16.18 21.51 -5.96
CA GLY A 518 -15.28 21.95 -7.02
C GLY A 518 -14.01 21.10 -7.17
N PHE A 519 -14.00 19.93 -6.53
CA PHE A 519 -12.98 18.89 -6.64
C PHE A 519 -13.61 17.47 -6.59
N GLU A 520 -14.87 17.34 -7.03
CA GLU A 520 -15.67 16.11 -7.13
C GLU A 520 -14.92 14.96 -7.85
N ASN A 521 -14.04 15.37 -8.76
CA ASN A 521 -13.25 14.56 -9.67
C ASN A 521 -11.80 14.34 -9.20
N ASP A 522 -11.35 15.00 -8.12
CA ASP A 522 -9.98 14.86 -7.61
C ASP A 522 -9.86 13.59 -6.74
N LEU A 523 -8.74 12.89 -6.89
CA LEU A 523 -8.35 11.72 -6.09
C LEU A 523 -7.90 12.15 -4.70
N PHE A 524 -8.31 11.39 -3.68
CA PHE A 524 -7.77 11.45 -2.32
C PHE A 524 -7.05 10.14 -2.02
N TYR A 525 -5.81 10.23 -1.52
CA TYR A 525 -5.02 9.04 -1.18
C TYR A 525 -4.27 9.16 0.15
N MET A 526 -4.13 8.00 0.83
CA MET A 526 -3.33 7.86 2.04
C MET A 526 -1.84 7.70 1.66
N PRO A 527 -0.90 8.50 2.21
CA PRO A 527 0.53 8.36 1.95
C PRO A 527 1.09 6.97 2.31
N ILE A 528 2.00 6.45 1.47
CA ILE A 528 2.48 5.06 1.57
C ILE A 528 3.20 4.75 2.88
N GLU A 529 3.88 5.72 3.50
CA GLU A 529 4.60 5.51 4.75
C GLU A 529 3.69 5.04 5.90
N ARG A 530 2.39 5.36 5.85
CA ARG A 530 1.40 4.98 6.86
C ARG A 530 1.09 3.48 6.90
N VAL A 531 1.37 2.70 5.84
CA VAL A 531 1.11 1.24 5.83
C VAL A 531 1.92 0.50 6.91
N SER A 532 3.03 1.10 7.37
CA SER A 532 3.86 0.59 8.46
C SER A 532 3.11 0.40 9.79
N VAL A 533 1.97 1.08 9.98
CA VAL A 533 1.09 0.90 11.16
C VAL A 533 0.57 -0.53 11.30
N LEU A 534 0.46 -1.27 10.18
CA LEU A 534 0.02 -2.66 10.14
C LEU A 534 1.16 -3.67 10.37
N GLY A 535 2.40 -3.20 10.57
CA GLY A 535 3.59 -4.04 10.69
C GLY A 535 4.13 -4.59 9.37
N VAL A 536 3.70 -4.04 8.23
CA VAL A 536 4.05 -4.52 6.88
C VAL A 536 4.88 -3.52 6.07
N SER A 537 5.61 -4.04 5.08
CA SER A 537 6.38 -3.26 4.10
C SER A 537 5.99 -3.62 2.67
N VAL A 538 6.00 -2.64 1.76
CA VAL A 538 5.77 -2.85 0.32
C VAL A 538 6.85 -3.76 -0.25
N LEU A 539 6.45 -4.77 -1.02
CA LEU A 539 7.37 -5.63 -1.75
C LEU A 539 7.98 -4.82 -2.92
N THR A 540 9.18 -4.30 -2.71
CA THR A 540 9.96 -3.48 -3.67
C THR A 540 11.08 -4.25 -4.35
N GLU A 541 11.35 -5.50 -3.93
CA GLU A 541 12.43 -6.32 -4.45
C GLU A 541 11.92 -7.58 -5.15
N ALA A 542 12.28 -7.74 -6.43
CA ALA A 542 12.16 -9.01 -7.14
C ALA A 542 13.02 -10.10 -6.48
N PHE A 543 12.50 -11.32 -6.40
CA PHE A 543 13.27 -12.49 -6.01
C PHE A 543 14.34 -12.78 -7.07
N LYS A 544 15.61 -12.57 -6.72
CA LYS A 544 16.76 -12.77 -7.62
C LYS A 544 17.96 -13.31 -6.85
N ILE A 545 18.76 -14.16 -7.50
CA ILE A 545 20.12 -14.48 -7.05
C ILE A 545 20.96 -13.20 -7.23
N THR A 546 21.77 -12.86 -6.24
CA THR A 546 22.63 -11.66 -6.23
C THR A 546 24.12 -11.98 -6.29
N GLY A 547 24.51 -13.22 -5.98
CA GLY A 547 25.88 -13.68 -6.15
C GLY A 547 26.10 -15.13 -5.74
N ILE A 548 26.94 -15.81 -6.51
CA ILE A 548 27.55 -17.08 -6.17
C ILE A 548 29.03 -16.90 -6.50
N ALA A 549 29.93 -17.29 -5.60
CA ALA A 549 31.36 -17.19 -5.83
C ALA A 549 31.89 -18.44 -6.54
N ASP A 550 32.87 -18.26 -7.42
CA ASP A 550 33.69 -19.37 -7.91
C ASP A 550 34.39 -20.07 -6.74
N ARG A 551 34.56 -21.39 -6.84
CA ARG A 551 35.04 -22.25 -5.74
C ARG A 551 36.20 -23.14 -6.18
N THR A 552 37.11 -23.41 -5.25
CA THR A 552 38.15 -24.43 -5.38
C THR A 552 38.02 -25.41 -4.23
N GLU A 553 37.75 -26.68 -4.53
CA GLU A 553 37.33 -27.68 -3.55
C GLU A 553 38.00 -29.04 -3.79
N ASN A 554 38.04 -29.87 -2.74
CA ASN A 554 38.63 -31.21 -2.79
C ASN A 554 37.65 -32.24 -3.36
N TYR A 555 38.16 -33.20 -4.13
CA TYR A 555 37.39 -34.36 -4.55
C TYR A 555 36.88 -35.18 -3.37
N PHE A 556 35.66 -35.71 -3.53
CA PHE A 556 34.94 -36.61 -2.63
C PHE A 556 34.64 -36.09 -1.21
N ARG A 557 34.98 -34.83 -0.89
CA ARG A 557 34.56 -34.16 0.36
C ARG A 557 33.34 -33.26 0.13
N PRO A 558 32.30 -33.35 0.98
CA PRO A 558 31.20 -32.39 0.97
C PRO A 558 31.62 -30.98 1.38
N PHE A 559 31.05 -29.97 0.72
CA PHE A 559 31.24 -28.55 1.04
C PHE A 559 29.93 -27.75 0.90
N SER A 560 29.80 -26.67 1.67
CA SER A 560 28.65 -25.77 1.61
C SER A 560 28.84 -24.69 0.53
N VAL A 561 27.84 -24.50 -0.33
CA VAL A 561 27.82 -23.43 -1.35
C VAL A 561 26.82 -22.34 -0.92
N PRO A 562 27.30 -21.13 -0.57
CA PRO A 562 26.43 -20.00 -0.26
C PRO A 562 25.91 -19.34 -1.54
N VAL A 563 24.58 -19.32 -1.69
CA VAL A 563 23.86 -18.63 -2.76
C VAL A 563 23.25 -17.37 -2.16
N ALA A 564 23.86 -16.22 -2.46
CA ALA A 564 23.30 -14.93 -2.06
C ALA A 564 22.09 -14.61 -2.95
N TYR A 565 20.99 -14.22 -2.32
CA TYR A 565 19.75 -13.80 -2.99
C TYR A 565 19.17 -12.54 -2.32
N LYS A 566 18.16 -11.93 -2.97
CA LYS A 566 17.38 -10.80 -2.46
C LYS A 566 15.88 -10.97 -2.75
N GLY A 567 15.03 -10.06 -2.25
CA GLY A 567 13.58 -10.20 -2.32
C GLY A 567 13.01 -11.20 -1.31
N VAL A 568 11.69 -11.43 -1.38
CA VAL A 568 10.92 -12.29 -0.46
C VAL A 568 10.37 -13.51 -1.22
N PRO A 569 11.13 -14.63 -1.31
CA PRO A 569 10.61 -15.88 -1.86
C PRO A 569 9.71 -16.61 -0.86
N LYS A 570 8.74 -17.36 -1.38
CA LYS A 570 7.93 -18.29 -0.60
C LYS A 570 8.64 -19.63 -0.47
N PHE A 571 8.71 -20.15 0.76
CA PHE A 571 9.30 -21.45 1.05
C PHE A 571 8.23 -22.56 1.00
N PRO A 572 8.57 -23.81 0.62
CA PRO A 572 9.91 -24.28 0.27
C PRO A 572 10.46 -23.68 -1.04
N ILE A 573 11.79 -23.54 -1.13
CA ILE A 573 12.48 -23.16 -2.38
C ILE A 573 13.01 -24.44 -3.05
N GLU A 574 12.70 -24.58 -4.33
CA GLU A 574 13.29 -25.56 -5.23
C GLU A 574 14.60 -24.96 -5.79
N LEU A 575 15.74 -25.56 -5.44
CA LEU A 575 17.04 -25.24 -5.99
C LEU A 575 17.38 -26.29 -7.04
N THR A 576 17.58 -25.85 -8.29
CA THR A 576 18.02 -26.73 -9.39
C THR A 576 19.44 -26.35 -9.80
N LEU A 577 20.30 -27.36 -9.86
CA LEU A 577 21.69 -27.26 -10.30
C LEU A 577 21.85 -27.97 -11.65
N GLU A 578 22.09 -27.20 -12.71
CA GLU A 578 22.41 -27.69 -14.04
C GLU A 578 23.92 -27.60 -14.29
N ARG A 579 24.43 -28.41 -15.24
CA ARG A 579 25.84 -28.32 -15.70
C ARG A 579 25.91 -28.00 -17.18
N PRO A 580 25.92 -26.71 -17.57
CA PRO A 580 26.02 -26.29 -18.97
C PRO A 580 27.30 -26.77 -19.67
N VAL A 581 28.37 -27.04 -18.91
CA VAL A 581 29.62 -27.60 -19.43
C VAL A 581 30.07 -28.77 -18.53
N CYS A 582 29.92 -29.99 -19.04
CA CYS A 582 30.43 -31.21 -18.40
C CYS A 582 31.62 -31.79 -19.16
N PRO A 583 32.80 -31.93 -18.53
CA PRO A 583 33.98 -32.55 -19.15
C PRO A 583 33.80 -34.03 -19.53
N SER A 584 32.83 -34.73 -18.94
CA SER A 584 32.75 -36.20 -18.99
C SER A 584 31.40 -36.74 -18.52
N GLY A 585 30.69 -37.45 -19.40
CA GLY A 585 29.42 -38.14 -19.10
C GLY A 585 28.15 -37.28 -19.23
N PRO A 586 26.96 -37.91 -19.24
CA PRO A 586 25.69 -37.19 -19.13
C PRO A 586 25.57 -36.58 -17.74
N CYS A 587 25.16 -35.31 -17.68
CA CYS A 587 24.97 -34.58 -16.44
C CYS A 587 23.50 -34.25 -16.26
N GLU A 588 22.79 -35.14 -15.58
CA GLU A 588 21.42 -34.89 -15.13
C GLU A 588 21.41 -33.73 -14.12
N PRO A 589 20.41 -32.84 -14.15
CA PRO A 589 20.29 -31.77 -13.18
C PRO A 589 19.97 -32.33 -11.80
N ALA A 590 20.58 -31.78 -10.76
CA ALA A 590 20.22 -32.09 -9.39
C ALA A 590 19.19 -31.07 -8.88
N THR A 591 18.22 -31.52 -8.08
CA THR A 591 17.24 -30.64 -7.44
C THR A 591 17.19 -30.91 -5.94
N GLU A 592 17.35 -29.86 -5.14
CA GLU A 592 17.21 -29.87 -3.69
C GLU A 592 16.01 -28.99 -3.28
N VAL A 593 15.28 -29.39 -2.24
CA VAL A 593 14.13 -28.64 -1.73
C VAL A 593 14.47 -28.11 -0.35
N LEU A 594 14.56 -26.78 -0.23
CA LEU A 594 14.91 -26.06 0.98
C LEU A 594 13.62 -25.66 1.74
N PRO A 595 13.27 -26.31 2.87
CA PRO A 595 11.94 -26.16 3.47
C PRO A 595 11.79 -24.94 4.38
N ASP A 596 12.87 -24.54 5.06
CA ASP A 596 12.86 -23.52 6.10
C ASP A 596 13.17 -22.12 5.55
N LYS A 597 12.61 -21.08 6.19
CA LYS A 597 12.83 -19.65 5.90
C LYS A 597 14.27 -19.19 6.21
N MET A 598 15.25 -19.76 5.53
CA MET A 598 16.66 -19.38 5.66
C MET A 598 16.90 -17.95 5.16
N PRO A 599 17.72 -17.16 5.87
CA PRO A 599 18.16 -15.85 5.38
C PRO A 599 19.14 -16.00 4.21
N SER A 600 19.43 -14.89 3.53
CA SER A 600 20.49 -14.81 2.53
C SER A 600 21.87 -14.78 3.22
N PRO A 601 22.86 -15.59 2.79
CA PRO A 601 22.81 -16.56 1.69
C PRO A 601 22.16 -17.89 2.10
N LEU A 602 21.40 -18.48 1.16
CA LEU A 602 20.99 -19.88 1.24
C LEU A 602 22.24 -20.76 1.15
N ASN A 603 22.25 -21.93 1.79
CA ASN A 603 23.35 -22.87 1.71
C ASN A 603 22.82 -24.23 1.24
N TYR A 604 23.45 -24.80 0.21
CA TYR A 604 23.25 -26.19 -0.20
C TYR A 604 24.57 -26.96 -0.11
N THR A 605 24.50 -28.28 0.02
CA THR A 605 25.70 -29.12 0.16
C THR A 605 26.04 -29.76 -1.18
N TRP A 606 27.27 -29.60 -1.64
CA TRP A 606 27.76 -30.20 -2.88
C TRP A 606 29.03 -31.03 -2.65
N THR A 607 29.46 -31.79 -3.66
CA THR A 607 30.66 -32.63 -3.58
C THR A 607 31.31 -32.76 -4.95
N CYS A 608 32.61 -32.52 -5.03
CA CYS A 608 33.40 -32.72 -6.25
C CYS A 608 33.53 -34.21 -6.56
N PHE A 609 33.01 -34.66 -7.70
CA PHE A 609 33.11 -36.05 -8.15
C PHE A 609 34.04 -36.16 -9.38
N TYR A 610 34.78 -37.26 -9.47
CA TYR A 610 35.55 -37.62 -10.66
C TYR A 610 34.98 -38.92 -11.26
N PRO A 611 34.52 -38.95 -12.52
CA PRO A 611 33.92 -40.14 -13.11
C PRO A 611 34.99 -41.17 -13.53
N ILE A 612 35.32 -42.03 -12.56
CA ILE A 612 36.29 -43.15 -12.66
C ILE A 612 36.02 -44.09 -13.85
N VAL A 613 34.80 -44.13 -14.38
CA VAL A 613 34.31 -45.14 -15.33
C VAL A 613 34.94 -45.04 -16.74
N LEU A 614 35.51 -43.89 -17.13
CA LEU A 614 35.92 -43.65 -18.52
C LEU A 614 37.41 -43.92 -18.84
N TYR A 615 38.29 -44.03 -17.83
CA TYR A 615 39.73 -44.23 -18.06
C TYR A 615 40.36 -45.17 -17.02
N PRO A 616 40.61 -46.45 -17.36
CA PRO A 616 41.50 -47.33 -16.61
C PRO A 616 42.97 -47.15 -17.07
N PRO A 617 43.98 -47.19 -16.17
CA PRO A 617 43.84 -47.21 -14.71
C PRO A 617 43.38 -45.85 -14.15
N PRO A 618 42.68 -45.83 -12.99
CA PRO A 618 42.28 -44.58 -12.36
C PRO A 618 43.51 -43.76 -11.96
N VAL A 619 43.54 -42.49 -12.39
CA VAL A 619 44.59 -41.54 -12.00
C VAL A 619 44.31 -41.07 -10.57
N ILE A 620 45.25 -41.32 -9.66
CA ILE A 620 45.17 -40.94 -8.24
C ILE A 620 46.40 -40.09 -7.88
N PRO A 621 46.23 -38.89 -7.29
CA PRO A 621 44.97 -38.18 -7.12
C PRO A 621 44.36 -37.79 -8.49
N PRO A 622 43.03 -37.61 -8.59
CA PRO A 622 42.41 -37.21 -9.85
C PRO A 622 42.93 -35.85 -10.36
N PRO A 623 43.09 -35.67 -11.68
CA PRO A 623 43.57 -34.41 -12.24
C PRO A 623 42.58 -33.27 -11.94
N PRO A 624 43.05 -32.01 -11.81
CA PRO A 624 42.15 -30.87 -11.60
C PRO A 624 41.14 -30.72 -12.75
N LEU A 625 39.86 -30.59 -12.40
CA LEU A 625 38.76 -30.33 -13.35
C LEU A 625 38.06 -29.02 -12.98
N THR A 626 37.59 -28.30 -13.99
CA THR A 626 36.71 -27.15 -13.80
C THR A 626 35.34 -27.48 -14.38
N TRP A 627 34.33 -27.48 -13.53
CA TRP A 627 32.93 -27.58 -13.92
C TRP A 627 32.36 -26.17 -14.05
N ARG A 628 31.45 -25.96 -15.01
CA ARG A 628 30.54 -24.81 -14.93
C ARG A 628 29.20 -25.31 -14.44
N GLU A 629 28.83 -24.84 -13.26
CA GLU A 629 27.61 -25.19 -12.54
C GLU A 629 26.66 -23.98 -12.65
N ARG A 630 25.37 -24.21 -12.90
CA ARG A 630 24.32 -23.18 -12.99
C ARG A 630 23.28 -23.42 -11.92
N VAL A 631 23.08 -22.45 -11.04
CA VAL A 631 22.04 -22.49 -10.02
C VAL A 631 20.81 -21.70 -10.48
N THR A 632 19.66 -22.34 -10.38
CA THR A 632 18.33 -21.76 -10.53
C THR A 632 17.60 -21.89 -9.19
N LEU A 633 16.98 -20.83 -8.69
CA LEU A 633 16.09 -20.88 -7.53
C LEU A 633 14.65 -20.63 -7.97
N LYS A 634 13.71 -21.44 -7.49
CA LYS A 634 12.28 -21.33 -7.76
C LYS A 634 11.49 -21.41 -6.45
N ASP A 635 10.65 -20.43 -6.19
CA ASP A 635 9.89 -20.34 -4.95
C ASP A 635 8.63 -21.24 -4.96
N ALA A 636 7.98 -21.41 -3.81
CA ALA A 636 6.80 -22.26 -3.65
C ALA A 636 5.57 -21.83 -4.47
N SER A 637 5.58 -20.64 -5.07
CA SER A 637 4.56 -20.15 -6.01
C SER A 637 4.96 -20.27 -7.49
N GLY A 638 6.15 -20.81 -7.76
CA GLY A 638 6.70 -20.95 -9.11
C GLY A 638 7.40 -19.70 -9.63
N ILE A 639 7.73 -18.72 -8.78
CA ILE A 639 8.58 -17.59 -9.18
C ILE A 639 10.03 -18.08 -9.24
N THR A 640 10.52 -18.24 -10.47
CA THR A 640 11.92 -18.57 -10.76
C THR A 640 12.77 -17.29 -10.83
N ALA A 641 13.87 -17.26 -10.08
CA ALA A 641 14.91 -16.24 -10.17
C ALA A 641 15.79 -16.46 -11.42
N ASP A 642 16.38 -15.38 -11.96
CA ASP A 642 17.32 -15.47 -13.08
C ASP A 642 18.49 -16.42 -12.73
N PRO A 643 18.78 -17.46 -13.54
CA PRO A 643 19.84 -18.41 -13.23
C PRO A 643 21.24 -17.77 -13.22
N VAL A 644 22.11 -18.24 -12.32
CA VAL A 644 23.49 -17.75 -12.18
C VAL A 644 24.47 -18.92 -12.35
N GLU A 645 25.49 -18.70 -13.20
CA GLU A 645 26.57 -19.65 -13.44
C GLU A 645 27.79 -19.30 -12.59
N TYR A 646 28.47 -20.32 -12.05
CA TYR A 646 29.76 -20.19 -11.36
C TYR A 646 30.71 -21.33 -11.78
N ASN A 647 32.01 -21.12 -11.61
CA ASN A 647 33.04 -22.12 -11.89
C ASN A 647 33.40 -22.87 -10.59
N LEU A 648 33.39 -24.20 -10.66
CA LEU A 648 33.80 -25.10 -9.59
C LEU A 648 35.08 -25.84 -10.01
N HIS A 649 36.21 -25.43 -9.43
CA HIS A 649 37.50 -26.07 -9.60
C HIS A 649 37.64 -27.23 -8.58
N CYS A 650 37.51 -28.46 -9.05
CA CYS A 650 37.77 -29.65 -8.25
C CYS A 650 39.24 -30.03 -8.35
N SER A 651 39.97 -30.04 -7.23
CA SER A 651 41.40 -30.35 -7.21
C SER A 651 41.86 -30.90 -5.85
N GLY A 652 42.73 -31.91 -5.87
CA GLY A 652 43.21 -32.57 -4.65
C GLY A 652 42.21 -33.58 -4.09
N CYS A 653 42.73 -34.61 -3.43
CA CYS A 653 41.93 -35.68 -2.82
C CYS A 653 42.60 -36.09 -1.49
N PRO A 654 42.25 -35.48 -0.36
CA PRO A 654 42.93 -35.69 0.92
C PRO A 654 42.79 -37.11 1.47
N ASP A 655 41.77 -37.85 1.03
CA ASP A 655 41.42 -39.19 1.49
C ASP A 655 41.61 -40.27 0.40
N CYS A 656 42.32 -39.93 -0.69
CA CYS A 656 42.73 -40.90 -1.70
C CYS A 656 43.93 -41.74 -1.20
N PRO A 657 44.04 -43.02 -1.63
CA PRO A 657 45.16 -43.90 -1.31
C PRO A 657 46.44 -43.55 -2.09
#